data_AF-A0A7S3QA72-F1
#
_entry.id   AF-A0A7S3QA72-F1
#
_cell.length_a   1.000
_cell.length_b   1.000
_cell.length_c   1.000
_cell.angle_alpha   90.00
_cell.angle_beta   90.00
_cell.angle_gamma   90.00
#
_symmetry.space_group_name_H-M   'P 1'
#
loop_
_entity.id
_entity.type
_entity.pdbx_description
1 polymer ?
#
loop_
_entity_poly.entity_id
_entity_poly.type
_entity_poly.pdbx_seq_one_letter_code
_entity_poly.pdbx_strand_id
1 'polypeptide(L)'
;MESSRQTPTASEDDFMSNFSAPLIHRVMLSDPADFHKLTTSGDETRSPTLSFFDLLKAKGYVNADIANSIANASVDASADIRSAGSSESQIASTVQRAFHDILLSQIQTTTTYQPLHPLLLEMHATLRSLIPNRKDLHHDDRYLNDDAIKAADGDTLIETLGLVFKIGEALAWLESEERSQTSKEWIGIAKDAIEICGLSERRVSCMEEEEGMKIDFQVQVNNDFEESEGNGEDVQIDLSNNVSVSLGYSEFAVASAEFLHKKAQQCKTDVMDFQLAHVLAPRIQALGKAYMMKTFRTKFGIQENQQSNQSLPHLKAWLEETITNSEYAREELSSSEELRGAAVLQTGWVDQILFRTPRDFNANDGDGNSGDFGTSDNEASPPPFYMPEVLNLDVQAVGAIRMTAKMSVVGSVLALHASTVAGGGAGTKLKENPLDLKIEECRKDLIGAMANRNTMMKGQEKYEEAISDAVIRLARVLKNFNDPGSDFSSNSEEILRSRTVAVMRMEDPVIKLLDNRMRNVFRDMMMFHPSSQMASDAHRQVPTSIRTGRKLFFLGPVSGLTRSEEERKQNGSTGEGTFGAAFKKYAKDEFSKRGFSFYATELADASLTASRIINLSLNVYGSLILEPVFQDICRKDNNSA
;
A
#
# COMPACT_ATOMS: atom_id res chain seq x y z
N MET A 1 -22.71 -33.87 -9.20
CA MET A 1 -21.34 -33.63 -9.70
C MET A 1 -20.41 -33.83 -8.52
N GLU A 2 -19.94 -35.06 -8.32
CA GLU A 2 -18.88 -35.37 -7.36
C GLU A 2 -17.57 -34.85 -7.96
N SER A 3 -17.21 -33.61 -7.62
CA SER A 3 -15.83 -33.16 -7.75
C SER A 3 -15.00 -34.07 -6.86
N SER A 4 -14.19 -34.93 -7.47
CA SER A 4 -13.21 -35.78 -6.81
C SER A 4 -12.45 -34.96 -5.77
N ARG A 5 -12.75 -35.17 -4.49
CA ARG A 5 -11.98 -34.61 -3.36
C ARG A 5 -10.63 -35.31 -3.36
N GLN A 6 -9.69 -34.82 -4.17
CA GLN A 6 -8.28 -35.13 -3.96
C GLN A 6 -7.90 -34.48 -2.65
N THR A 7 -7.72 -35.30 -1.62
CA THR A 7 -7.06 -34.86 -0.39
C THR A 7 -5.67 -34.38 -0.76
N PRO A 8 -5.21 -33.23 -0.22
CA PRO A 8 -3.87 -32.73 -0.49
C PRO A 8 -2.85 -33.82 -0.23
N THR A 9 -1.90 -33.98 -1.14
CA THR A 9 -0.77 -34.89 -0.91
C THR A 9 0.11 -34.35 0.22
N ALA A 10 0.79 -35.22 0.97
CA ALA A 10 1.69 -34.77 2.05
C ALA A 10 2.73 -33.73 1.57
N SER A 11 3.14 -33.80 0.30
CA SER A 11 4.03 -32.80 -0.34
C SER A 11 3.40 -31.43 -0.57
N GLU A 12 2.07 -31.33 -0.70
CA GLU A 12 1.39 -30.04 -0.87
C GLU A 12 1.23 -29.32 0.47
N ASP A 13 0.93 -30.07 1.53
CA ASP A 13 0.91 -29.55 2.90
C ASP A 13 2.30 -29.04 3.32
N ASP A 14 3.35 -29.79 2.98
CA ASP A 14 4.75 -29.39 3.23
C ASP A 14 5.18 -28.17 2.42
N PHE A 15 4.63 -27.98 1.22
CA PHE A 15 4.85 -26.75 0.46
C PHE A 15 4.23 -25.53 1.16
N MET A 16 2.95 -25.64 1.55
CA MET A 16 2.19 -24.51 2.12
C MET A 16 2.66 -24.10 3.53
N SER A 17 3.19 -25.05 4.31
CA SER A 17 3.73 -24.77 5.66
C SER A 17 4.94 -23.84 5.66
N ASN A 18 5.63 -23.68 4.52
CA ASN A 18 6.74 -22.74 4.36
C ASN A 18 6.31 -21.26 4.29
N PHE A 19 5.01 -20.99 4.15
CA PHE A 19 4.48 -19.64 4.01
C PHE A 19 3.66 -19.23 5.23
N SER A 20 3.75 -17.95 5.59
CA SER A 20 2.93 -17.40 6.66
C SER A 20 1.45 -17.35 6.24
N ALA A 21 0.54 -17.56 7.18
CA ALA A 21 -0.90 -17.46 6.91
C ALA A 21 -1.31 -16.09 6.32
N PRO A 22 -0.75 -14.94 6.77
CA PRO A 22 -1.03 -13.64 6.15
C PRO A 22 -0.59 -13.55 4.68
N LEU A 23 0.56 -14.14 4.30
CA LEU A 23 1.01 -14.14 2.90
C LEU A 23 0.07 -14.95 2.02
N ILE A 24 -0.29 -16.17 2.46
CA ILE A 24 -1.24 -17.02 1.74
C ILE A 24 -2.56 -16.27 1.56
N HIS A 25 -3.06 -15.67 2.63
CA HIS A 25 -4.29 -14.88 2.62
C HIS A 25 -4.22 -13.71 1.64
N ARG A 26 -3.12 -12.93 1.64
CA ARG A 26 -2.90 -11.83 0.70
C ARG A 26 -2.91 -12.31 -0.76
N VAL A 27 -2.21 -13.39 -1.07
CA VAL A 27 -2.23 -14.00 -2.42
C VAL A 27 -3.65 -14.43 -2.81
N MET A 28 -4.41 -15.00 -1.87
CA MET A 28 -5.78 -15.44 -2.10
C MET A 28 -6.77 -14.27 -2.31
N LEU A 29 -6.48 -13.08 -1.77
CA LEU A 29 -7.23 -11.86 -2.02
C LEU A 29 -6.90 -11.20 -3.36
N SER A 30 -5.71 -11.43 -3.90
CA SER A 30 -5.25 -10.83 -5.15
C SER A 30 -5.87 -11.50 -6.38
N ASP A 31 -6.27 -10.68 -7.36
CA ASP A 31 -6.60 -11.17 -8.69
C ASP A 31 -5.33 -11.72 -9.35
N PRO A 32 -5.37 -12.86 -10.06
CA PRO A 32 -4.24 -13.36 -10.85
C PRO A 32 -3.58 -12.30 -11.74
N ALA A 33 -4.37 -11.38 -12.31
CA ALA A 33 -3.85 -10.29 -13.14
C ALA A 33 -3.00 -9.29 -12.35
N ASP A 34 -3.21 -9.20 -11.04
CA ASP A 34 -2.50 -8.30 -10.11
C ASP A 34 -1.31 -8.98 -9.40
N PHE A 35 -0.98 -10.24 -9.70
CA PHE A 35 0.13 -10.93 -9.01
C PHE A 35 1.48 -10.22 -9.14
N HIS A 36 1.71 -9.51 -10.23
CA HIS A 36 2.92 -8.70 -10.42
C HIS A 36 3.07 -7.53 -9.42
N LYS A 37 2.01 -7.19 -8.69
CA LYS A 37 1.99 -6.18 -7.61
C LYS A 37 2.21 -6.80 -6.23
N LEU A 38 2.25 -8.12 -6.13
CA LEU A 38 2.53 -8.79 -4.86
C LEU A 38 4.00 -8.62 -4.51
N THR A 39 4.25 -8.03 -3.35
CA THR A 39 5.55 -8.00 -2.70
C THR A 39 5.57 -8.99 -1.54
N THR A 40 6.75 -9.40 -1.10
CA THR A 40 6.92 -10.25 0.09
C THR A 40 6.66 -9.47 1.38
N SER A 41 7.02 -8.18 1.44
CA SER A 41 6.68 -7.29 2.57
C SER A 41 5.18 -7.08 2.72
N GLY A 42 4.47 -6.97 1.60
CA GLY A 42 3.04 -6.65 1.56
C GLY A 42 2.71 -5.22 1.22
N ASP A 43 3.72 -4.40 1.01
CA ASP A 43 3.53 -3.05 0.53
C ASP A 43 3.18 -3.11 -0.96
N GLU A 44 2.10 -2.43 -1.36
CA GLU A 44 1.67 -2.39 -2.77
C GLU A 44 2.63 -1.58 -3.66
N THR A 45 3.41 -0.69 -3.04
CA THR A 45 4.41 0.12 -3.72
C THR A 45 5.73 -0.63 -3.78
N ARG A 46 6.29 -0.74 -4.99
CA ARG A 46 7.70 -1.12 -5.14
C ARG A 46 8.52 -0.12 -4.33
N SER A 47 9.50 -0.63 -3.58
CA SER A 47 10.43 0.23 -2.84
C SER A 47 10.99 1.29 -3.81
N PRO A 48 11.03 2.56 -3.41
CA PRO A 48 11.53 3.64 -4.26
C PRO A 48 12.97 3.34 -4.67
N THR A 49 13.36 3.78 -5.86
CA THR A 49 14.74 3.63 -6.33
C THR A 49 15.67 4.40 -5.41
N LEU A 50 16.49 3.69 -4.64
CA LEU A 50 17.49 4.30 -3.76
C LEU A 50 18.56 4.97 -4.63
N SER A 51 18.69 6.30 -4.51
CA SER A 51 19.82 7.03 -5.07
C SER A 51 20.96 7.12 -4.06
N PHE A 52 22.20 7.25 -4.56
CA PHE A 52 23.35 7.48 -3.68
C PHE A 52 23.22 8.79 -2.92
N PHE A 53 22.66 9.82 -3.57
CA PHE A 53 22.43 11.13 -2.96
C PHE A 53 21.42 11.08 -1.81
N ASP A 54 20.34 10.30 -1.93
CA ASP A 54 19.37 10.13 -0.86
C ASP A 54 20.00 9.50 0.39
N LEU A 55 20.91 8.54 0.18
CA LEU A 55 21.68 7.96 1.28
C LEU A 55 22.55 9.04 1.95
N LEU A 56 23.28 9.83 1.16
CA LEU A 56 24.15 10.89 1.71
C LEU A 56 23.36 11.94 2.49
N LYS A 57 22.19 12.34 1.96
CA LYS A 57 21.24 13.23 2.65
C LYS A 57 20.75 12.62 3.96
N ALA A 58 20.39 11.34 3.97
CA ALA A 58 19.93 10.64 5.17
C ALA A 58 21.02 10.54 6.26
N LYS A 59 22.30 10.48 5.86
CA LYS A 59 23.45 10.46 6.77
C LYS A 59 23.89 11.84 7.24
N GLY A 60 23.36 12.92 6.65
CA GLY A 60 23.70 14.29 7.00
C GLY A 60 24.97 14.82 6.33
N TYR A 61 25.43 14.17 5.25
CA TYR A 61 26.56 14.63 4.45
C TYR A 61 26.21 15.81 3.54
N VAL A 62 24.92 15.98 3.25
CA VAL A 62 24.40 17.12 2.47
C VAL A 62 23.88 18.17 3.44
N ASN A 63 24.28 19.42 3.25
CA ASN A 63 23.82 20.54 4.06
C ASN A 63 22.28 20.58 4.09
N ALA A 64 21.70 20.69 5.29
CA ALA A 64 20.26 20.73 5.51
C ALA A 64 19.55 21.80 4.66
N ASP A 65 20.17 22.96 4.44
CA ASP A 65 19.59 24.04 3.65
C ASP A 65 19.45 23.66 2.16
N ILE A 66 20.45 22.96 1.64
CA ILE A 66 20.44 22.42 0.27
C ILE A 66 19.44 21.25 0.17
N ALA A 67 19.47 20.36 1.16
CA ALA A 67 18.58 19.21 1.24
C ALA A 67 17.10 19.63 1.32
N ASN A 68 16.79 20.74 2.01
CA ASN A 68 15.47 21.34 2.10
C ASN A 68 15.08 22.03 0.78
N SER A 69 16.01 22.72 0.12
CA SER A 69 15.77 23.34 -1.20
C SER A 69 15.41 22.30 -2.26
N ILE A 70 16.05 21.12 -2.22
CA ILE A 70 15.75 19.98 -3.11
C ILE A 70 14.45 19.28 -2.70
N ALA A 71 14.20 19.08 -1.40
CA ALA A 71 12.96 18.45 -0.93
C ALA A 71 11.72 19.26 -1.33
N ASN A 72 11.83 20.58 -1.34
CA ASN A 72 10.76 21.47 -1.78
C ASN A 72 10.55 21.45 -3.30
N ALA A 73 11.52 20.97 -4.08
CA ALA A 73 11.40 20.77 -5.54
C ALA A 73 10.93 19.36 -5.91
N SER A 74 11.32 18.34 -5.15
CA SER A 74 10.91 16.94 -5.30
C SER A 74 9.71 16.62 -4.40
N VAL A 75 8.53 17.12 -4.79
CA VAL A 75 7.30 17.05 -3.97
C VAL A 75 6.71 15.63 -3.84
N ASP A 76 7.09 14.67 -4.70
CA ASP A 76 6.39 13.37 -4.74
C ASP A 76 7.04 12.19 -3.98
N ALA A 77 8.30 12.28 -3.51
CA ALA A 77 9.01 11.10 -2.98
C ALA A 77 9.42 11.16 -1.49
N SER A 78 9.40 12.34 -0.84
CA SER A 78 10.06 12.50 0.47
C SER A 78 9.11 12.67 1.67
N ALA A 79 7.83 12.94 1.45
CA ALA A 79 6.84 13.07 2.53
C ALA A 79 6.50 11.72 3.20
N ASP A 80 6.61 10.61 2.48
CA ASP A 80 6.30 9.27 3.02
C ASP A 80 7.39 8.68 3.92
N ILE A 81 8.63 9.15 3.84
CA ILE A 81 9.73 8.62 4.67
C ILE A 81 9.64 9.10 6.14
N ARG A 82 8.95 10.22 6.40
CA ARG A 82 8.76 10.75 7.77
C ARG A 82 7.36 10.50 8.34
N SER A 83 6.47 9.93 7.53
CA SER A 83 5.10 9.58 7.90
C SER A 83 5.07 8.16 8.49
N ALA A 84 4.94 8.07 9.81
CA ALA A 84 4.56 6.86 10.55
C ALA A 84 5.20 5.53 10.12
N GLY A 85 6.51 5.52 9.80
CA GLY A 85 7.25 4.26 9.69
C GLY A 85 7.02 3.42 10.93
N SER A 86 6.78 2.11 10.77
CA SER A 86 6.63 1.20 11.89
C SER A 86 7.82 1.36 12.85
N SER A 87 7.61 1.11 14.14
CA SER A 87 8.71 1.12 15.13
C SER A 87 9.90 0.28 14.67
N GLU A 88 9.63 -0.81 13.94
CA GLU A 88 10.65 -1.66 13.32
C GLU A 88 11.49 -0.91 12.26
N SER A 89 10.87 -0.10 11.41
CA SER A 89 11.60 0.72 10.42
C SER A 89 12.48 1.78 11.09
N GLN A 90 12.00 2.39 12.18
CA GLN A 90 12.80 3.34 12.97
C GLN A 90 13.97 2.65 13.69
N ILE A 91 13.73 1.46 14.24
CA ILE A 91 14.78 0.64 14.86
C ILE A 91 15.82 0.25 13.80
N ALA A 92 15.38 -0.23 12.64
CA ALA A 92 16.26 -0.62 11.54
C ALA A 92 17.12 0.55 11.06
N SER A 93 16.54 1.74 10.85
CA SER A 93 17.31 2.92 10.44
C SER A 93 18.30 3.40 11.51
N THR A 94 17.93 3.31 12.79
CA THR A 94 18.83 3.64 13.92
C THR A 94 20.00 2.65 14.00
N VAL A 95 19.72 1.35 13.86
CA VAL A 95 20.75 0.31 13.86
C VAL A 95 21.69 0.46 12.66
N GLN A 96 21.15 0.75 11.46
CA GLN A 96 21.95 1.02 10.27
C GLN A 96 22.85 2.25 10.44
N ARG A 97 22.35 3.32 11.07
CA ARG A 97 23.16 4.50 11.38
C ARG A 97 24.27 4.18 12.37
N ALA A 98 23.96 3.46 13.46
CA ALA A 98 24.96 3.04 14.42
C ALA A 98 26.05 2.16 13.78
N PHE A 99 25.67 1.21 12.91
CA PHE A 99 26.61 0.37 12.19
C PHE A 99 27.55 1.20 11.29
N HIS A 100 26.99 2.14 10.53
CA HIS A 100 27.76 3.07 9.70
C HIS A 100 28.76 3.90 10.53
N ASP A 101 28.31 4.46 11.65
CA ASP A 101 29.15 5.30 12.51
C ASP A 101 30.27 4.48 13.17
N ILE A 102 30.00 3.22 13.53
CA ILE A 102 31.01 2.28 14.05
C ILE A 102 32.05 1.96 12.97
N LEU A 103 31.63 1.64 11.74
CA LEU A 103 32.56 1.36 10.64
C LEU A 103 33.46 2.56 10.35
N LEU A 104 32.87 3.75 10.27
CA LEU A 104 33.61 4.99 10.03
C LEU A 104 34.61 5.24 11.16
N SER A 105 34.18 5.10 12.41
CA SER A 105 35.06 5.25 13.59
C SER A 105 36.22 4.25 13.59
N GLN A 106 35.97 3.00 13.19
CA GLN A 106 37.00 1.97 13.10
C GLN A 106 38.03 2.29 12.02
N ILE A 107 37.58 2.71 10.82
CA ILE A 107 38.48 3.08 9.72
C ILE A 107 39.33 4.30 10.09
N GLN A 108 38.72 5.30 10.72
CA GLN A 108 39.44 6.49 11.20
C GLN A 108 40.47 6.17 12.29
N THR A 109 40.18 5.20 13.16
CA THR A 109 41.09 4.81 14.26
C THR A 109 42.23 3.91 13.78
N THR A 110 41.95 3.00 12.86
CA THR A 110 42.93 2.01 12.38
C THR A 110 43.72 2.48 11.18
N THR A 111 43.26 3.55 10.51
CA THR A 111 43.75 4.04 9.21
C THR A 111 43.77 2.98 8.11
N THR A 112 43.07 1.84 8.31
CA THR A 112 42.87 0.78 7.33
C THR A 112 41.38 0.62 6.99
N TYR A 113 41.12 0.07 5.80
CA TYR A 113 39.78 -0.22 5.30
C TYR A 113 39.35 -1.67 5.55
N GLN A 114 40.17 -2.45 6.26
CA GLN A 114 39.87 -3.82 6.68
C GLN A 114 38.48 -3.98 7.35
N PRO A 115 37.98 -3.02 8.17
CA PRO A 115 36.63 -3.12 8.75
C PRO A 115 35.49 -3.28 7.73
N LEU A 116 35.69 -2.90 6.45
CA LEU A 116 34.70 -3.07 5.39
C LEU A 116 34.62 -4.50 4.85
N HIS A 117 35.67 -5.32 5.02
CA HIS A 117 35.76 -6.64 4.38
C HIS A 117 34.59 -7.57 4.70
N PRO A 118 34.08 -7.66 5.95
CA PRO A 118 32.90 -8.48 6.23
C PRO A 118 31.67 -8.06 5.42
N LEU A 119 31.46 -6.75 5.25
CA LEU A 119 30.35 -6.21 4.46
C LEU A 119 30.52 -6.52 2.97
N LEU A 120 31.74 -6.41 2.43
CA LEU A 120 32.05 -6.77 1.05
C LEU A 120 31.81 -8.27 0.78
N LEU A 121 32.22 -9.13 1.71
CA LEU A 121 32.00 -10.58 1.63
C LEU A 121 30.51 -10.93 1.71
N GLU A 122 29.74 -10.25 2.56
CA GLU A 122 28.29 -10.41 2.64
C GLU A 122 27.60 -9.98 1.33
N MET A 123 28.04 -8.87 0.72
CA MET A 123 27.56 -8.45 -0.60
C MET A 123 27.88 -9.49 -1.68
N HIS A 124 29.11 -10.02 -1.71
CA HIS A 124 29.46 -11.11 -2.62
C HIS A 124 28.53 -12.32 -2.45
N ALA A 125 28.37 -12.80 -1.22
CA ALA A 125 27.49 -13.93 -0.92
C ALA A 125 26.04 -13.66 -1.37
N THR A 126 25.55 -12.45 -1.13
CA THR A 126 24.21 -12.01 -1.55
C THR A 126 24.10 -12.04 -3.07
N LEU A 127 25.00 -11.40 -3.81
CA LEU A 127 25.00 -11.39 -5.27
C LEU A 127 25.11 -12.79 -5.87
N ARG A 128 25.94 -13.66 -5.30
CA ARG A 128 26.01 -15.06 -5.75
C ARG A 128 24.70 -15.81 -5.56
N SER A 129 23.98 -15.53 -4.47
CA SER A 129 22.67 -16.16 -4.20
C SER A 129 21.58 -15.73 -5.18
N LEU A 130 21.68 -14.54 -5.79
CA LEU A 130 20.71 -14.05 -6.78
C LEU A 130 20.81 -14.80 -8.11
N ILE A 131 22.01 -15.26 -8.45
CA ILE A 131 22.34 -15.81 -9.76
C ILE A 131 23.21 -17.08 -9.62
N PRO A 132 22.70 -18.13 -8.96
CA PRO A 132 23.50 -19.33 -8.65
C PRO A 132 24.05 -20.02 -9.92
N ASN A 133 23.42 -19.79 -11.08
CA ASN A 133 23.76 -20.42 -12.35
C ASN A 133 24.69 -19.58 -13.26
N ARG A 134 24.99 -18.31 -12.93
CA ARG A 134 25.80 -17.41 -13.76
C ARG A 134 27.30 -17.59 -13.48
N LYS A 135 27.86 -18.67 -14.03
CA LYS A 135 29.29 -18.99 -13.87
C LYS A 135 30.21 -17.89 -14.39
N ASP A 136 29.80 -17.13 -15.40
CA ASP A 136 30.55 -15.98 -15.94
C ASP A 136 30.83 -14.89 -14.90
N LEU A 137 29.93 -14.71 -13.91
CA LEU A 137 30.11 -13.76 -12.81
C LEU A 137 30.89 -14.36 -11.63
N HIS A 138 30.89 -15.70 -11.50
CA HIS A 138 31.50 -16.42 -10.37
C HIS A 138 32.91 -16.96 -10.63
N HIS A 139 33.22 -17.39 -11.85
CA HIS A 139 34.40 -18.22 -12.16
C HIS A 139 35.58 -17.47 -12.76
N ASP A 140 35.37 -16.24 -13.24
CA ASP A 140 36.32 -15.56 -14.14
C ASP A 140 37.18 -14.49 -13.45
N ASP A 141 37.28 -14.49 -12.10
CA ASP A 141 38.00 -13.49 -11.28
C ASP A 141 37.57 -12.01 -11.49
N ARG A 142 36.61 -11.73 -12.36
CA ARG A 142 36.31 -10.34 -12.77
C ARG A 142 35.60 -9.54 -11.70
N TYR A 143 34.55 -10.09 -11.09
CA TYR A 143 33.63 -9.30 -10.26
C TYR A 143 33.49 -9.82 -8.82
N LEU A 144 33.22 -11.12 -8.63
CA LEU A 144 32.91 -11.69 -7.31
C LEU A 144 33.95 -12.74 -6.88
N ASN A 145 35.16 -12.32 -6.54
CA ASN A 145 36.21 -13.20 -6.01
C ASN A 145 36.41 -12.94 -4.49
N ASP A 146 36.07 -13.92 -3.64
CA ASP A 146 36.24 -13.80 -2.18
C ASP A 146 37.70 -13.84 -1.76
N ASP A 147 38.54 -14.55 -2.50
CA ASP A 147 39.96 -14.62 -2.24
C ASP A 147 40.62 -13.27 -2.56
N ALA A 148 40.10 -12.51 -3.53
CA ALA A 148 40.54 -11.14 -3.78
C ALA A 148 40.21 -10.19 -2.60
N ILE A 149 39.03 -10.32 -1.98
CA ILE A 149 38.70 -9.54 -0.77
C ILE A 149 39.57 -9.97 0.43
N LYS A 150 39.81 -11.28 0.58
CA LYS A 150 40.62 -11.81 1.69
C LYS A 150 42.11 -11.52 1.53
N ALA A 151 42.59 -11.44 0.28
CA ALA A 151 43.98 -11.17 -0.05
C ALA A 151 44.29 -9.67 -0.13
N ALA A 152 43.27 -8.82 -0.29
CA ALA A 152 43.43 -7.40 -0.08
C ALA A 152 43.87 -7.17 1.36
N ASP A 153 44.98 -6.45 1.56
CA ASP A 153 45.45 -6.11 2.91
C ASP A 153 44.49 -5.09 3.56
N GLY A 154 43.71 -4.38 2.73
CA GLY A 154 42.80 -3.32 3.17
C GLY A 154 43.55 -2.05 3.57
N ASP A 155 44.85 -1.97 3.26
CA ASP A 155 45.73 -0.88 3.65
C ASP A 155 45.53 0.37 2.78
N THR A 156 45.01 0.21 1.56
CA THR A 156 44.80 1.34 0.64
C THR A 156 43.33 1.55 0.29
N LEU A 157 42.96 2.83 0.16
CA LEU A 157 41.65 3.23 -0.30
C LEU A 157 41.40 2.74 -1.73
N ILE A 158 42.39 2.80 -2.61
CA ILE A 158 42.26 2.45 -4.03
C ILE A 158 41.90 0.98 -4.19
N GLU A 159 42.55 0.09 -3.44
CA GLU A 159 42.25 -1.34 -3.49
C GLU A 159 40.80 -1.61 -3.02
N THR A 160 40.41 -1.00 -1.90
CA THR A 160 39.05 -1.13 -1.36
C THR A 160 38.00 -0.57 -2.31
N LEU A 161 38.19 0.64 -2.84
CA LEU A 161 37.28 1.24 -3.82
C LEU A 161 37.25 0.42 -5.12
N GLY A 162 38.35 -0.19 -5.54
CA GLY A 162 38.39 -1.09 -6.68
C GLY A 162 37.52 -2.34 -6.47
N LEU A 163 37.48 -2.89 -5.25
CA LEU A 163 36.58 -3.99 -4.90
C LEU A 163 35.10 -3.52 -4.88
N VAL A 164 34.81 -2.38 -4.24
CA VAL A 164 33.47 -1.79 -4.19
C VAL A 164 32.96 -1.47 -5.60
N PHE A 165 33.82 -0.92 -6.47
CA PHE A 165 33.53 -0.61 -7.87
C PHE A 165 33.08 -1.85 -8.66
N LYS A 166 33.81 -2.96 -8.54
CA LYS A 166 33.45 -4.24 -9.19
C LYS A 166 32.09 -4.77 -8.72
N ILE A 167 31.78 -4.63 -7.43
CA ILE A 167 30.47 -4.99 -6.87
C ILE A 167 29.38 -4.12 -7.50
N GLY A 168 29.61 -2.82 -7.63
CA GLY A 168 28.67 -1.90 -8.25
C GLY A 168 28.43 -2.19 -9.74
N GLU A 169 29.48 -2.52 -10.49
CA GLU A 169 29.35 -2.99 -11.88
C GLU A 169 28.50 -4.25 -11.97
N ALA A 170 28.76 -5.25 -11.11
CA ALA A 170 27.96 -6.47 -11.07
C ALA A 170 26.49 -6.19 -10.72
N LEU A 171 26.22 -5.28 -9.78
CA LEU A 171 24.87 -4.85 -9.39
C LEU A 171 24.14 -4.17 -10.54
N ALA A 172 24.77 -3.22 -11.22
CA ALA A 172 24.17 -2.49 -12.35
C ALA A 172 23.73 -3.41 -13.50
N TRP A 173 24.36 -4.59 -13.63
CA TRP A 173 23.99 -5.64 -14.59
C TRP A 173 22.85 -6.55 -14.13
N LEU A 174 22.59 -6.63 -12.82
CA LEU A 174 21.56 -7.49 -12.22
C LEU A 174 20.25 -6.75 -11.96
N GLU A 175 20.31 -5.43 -11.82
CA GLU A 175 19.16 -4.57 -11.60
C GLU A 175 18.26 -4.44 -12.84
N SER A 176 16.98 -4.10 -12.62
CA SER A 176 16.12 -3.64 -13.71
C SER A 176 16.66 -2.36 -14.33
N GLU A 177 16.29 -2.07 -15.57
CA GLU A 177 16.75 -0.87 -16.28
C GLU A 177 16.51 0.42 -15.48
N GLU A 178 15.29 0.58 -14.96
CA GLU A 178 14.87 1.70 -14.09
C GLU A 178 15.76 1.84 -12.84
N ARG A 179 16.15 0.73 -12.21
CA ARG A 179 16.94 0.75 -10.95
C ARG A 179 18.43 0.84 -11.20
N SER A 180 18.90 0.32 -12.33
CA SER A 180 20.31 0.35 -12.73
C SER A 180 20.83 1.77 -12.90
N GLN A 181 19.94 2.75 -13.14
CA GLN A 181 20.29 4.13 -13.37
C GLN A 181 21.08 4.73 -12.19
N THR A 182 20.59 4.57 -10.95
CA THR A 182 21.29 5.12 -9.78
C THR A 182 22.60 4.39 -9.46
N SER A 183 22.72 3.12 -9.85
CA SER A 183 23.98 2.39 -9.75
C SER A 183 24.98 2.86 -10.81
N LYS A 184 24.54 3.13 -12.04
CA LYS A 184 25.37 3.69 -13.12
C LYS A 184 25.87 5.10 -12.77
N GLU A 185 25.03 5.94 -12.19
CA GLU A 185 25.43 7.25 -11.66
C GLU A 185 26.50 7.11 -10.58
N TRP A 186 26.29 6.23 -9.60
CA TRP A 186 27.29 5.94 -8.58
C TRP A 186 28.60 5.40 -9.18
N ILE A 187 28.55 4.52 -10.18
CA ILE A 187 29.74 4.01 -10.90
C ILE A 187 30.53 5.17 -11.52
N GLY A 188 29.85 6.16 -12.11
CA GLY A 188 30.48 7.38 -12.62
C GLY A 188 31.25 8.12 -11.53
N ILE A 189 30.60 8.39 -10.40
CA ILE A 189 31.21 9.08 -9.24
C ILE A 189 32.40 8.27 -8.69
N ALA A 190 32.24 6.95 -8.55
CA ALA A 190 33.28 6.08 -8.03
C ALA A 190 34.50 6.01 -8.95
N LYS A 191 34.30 6.02 -10.27
CA LYS A 191 35.39 6.05 -11.25
C LYS A 191 36.20 7.34 -11.13
N ASP A 192 35.53 8.48 -11.07
CA ASP A 192 36.18 9.78 -10.91
C ASP A 192 36.97 9.83 -9.60
N ALA A 193 36.38 9.32 -8.50
CA ALA A 193 37.06 9.22 -7.22
C ALA A 193 38.32 8.34 -7.28
N ILE A 194 38.26 7.17 -7.92
CA ILE A 194 39.43 6.28 -8.10
C ILE A 194 40.53 6.96 -8.92
N GLU A 195 40.17 7.67 -10.00
CA GLU A 195 41.13 8.40 -10.83
C GLU A 195 41.84 9.52 -10.03
N ILE A 196 41.09 10.28 -9.23
CA ILE A 196 41.63 11.32 -8.34
C ILE A 196 42.58 10.71 -7.30
N CYS A 197 42.17 9.61 -6.66
CA CYS A 197 42.98 8.92 -5.65
C CYS A 197 44.27 8.34 -6.26
N GLY A 198 44.19 7.73 -7.45
CA GLY A 198 45.34 7.15 -8.15
C GLY A 198 46.37 8.18 -8.61
N LEU A 199 45.94 9.40 -8.91
CA LEU A 199 46.84 10.52 -9.17
C LEU A 199 47.49 11.07 -7.90
N SER A 200 46.78 11.00 -6.76
CA SER A 200 47.26 11.44 -5.45
C SER A 200 48.33 10.49 -4.87
N GLU A 201 48.11 9.17 -4.88
CA GLU A 201 49.09 8.20 -4.35
C GLU A 201 50.44 8.25 -5.09
N ARG A 202 50.44 8.57 -6.39
CA ARG A 202 51.68 8.79 -7.15
C ARG A 202 52.43 10.07 -6.76
N ARG A 203 51.78 11.02 -6.09
CA ARG A 203 52.36 12.30 -5.63
C ARG A 203 52.76 12.29 -4.16
N VAL A 204 52.16 11.44 -3.32
CA VAL A 204 52.26 11.51 -1.85
C VAL A 204 53.48 10.77 -1.26
N SER A 205 54.41 10.23 -2.05
CA SER A 205 55.66 9.65 -1.48
C SER A 205 56.59 10.68 -0.81
N CYS A 206 56.20 11.95 -0.67
CA CYS A 206 57.05 13.06 -0.23
C CYS A 206 56.39 14.08 0.72
N MET A 207 55.11 13.95 1.11
CA MET A 207 54.45 14.97 1.95
C MET A 207 53.70 14.34 3.13
N GLU A 208 54.02 14.84 4.32
CA GLU A 208 53.35 14.56 5.59
C GLU A 208 51.85 14.90 5.48
N GLU A 209 51.04 14.12 6.19
CA GLU A 209 49.59 14.12 6.28
C GLU A 209 48.95 15.52 6.23
N GLU A 210 48.52 15.96 5.04
CA GLU A 210 47.58 17.09 4.94
C GLU A 210 46.19 16.61 5.38
N GLU A 211 45.83 16.96 6.61
CA GLU A 211 44.46 16.86 7.13
C GLU A 211 43.49 17.53 6.14
N GLY A 212 42.63 16.72 5.49
CA GLY A 212 41.43 17.23 4.85
C GLY A 212 41.33 17.10 3.33
N MET A 213 41.98 16.12 2.69
CA MET A 213 41.60 15.78 1.32
C MET A 213 40.14 15.30 1.27
N LYS A 214 39.34 15.96 0.43
CA LYS A 214 37.92 15.64 0.21
C LYS A 214 37.68 15.30 -1.26
N ILE A 215 36.76 14.38 -1.50
CA ILE A 215 36.18 14.11 -2.81
C ILE A 215 35.03 15.09 -2.99
N ASP A 216 35.22 16.03 -3.90
CA ASP A 216 34.18 16.94 -4.35
C ASP A 216 33.54 16.38 -5.63
N PHE A 217 32.23 16.21 -5.62
CA PHE A 217 31.46 15.86 -6.82
C PHE A 217 30.20 16.70 -6.93
N GLN A 218 29.80 16.99 -8.16
CA GLN A 218 28.56 17.70 -8.46
C GLN A 218 27.48 16.69 -8.78
N VAL A 219 26.37 16.76 -8.05
CA VAL A 219 25.16 16.00 -8.36
C VAL A 219 24.23 16.91 -9.14
N GLN A 220 23.92 16.52 -10.38
CA GLN A 220 22.89 17.16 -11.17
C GLN A 220 21.54 16.65 -10.68
N VAL A 221 20.75 17.53 -10.07
CA VAL A 221 19.37 17.21 -9.69
C VAL A 221 18.51 17.45 -10.91
N ASN A 222 18.22 16.39 -11.66
CA ASN A 222 17.27 16.48 -12.76
C ASN A 222 15.87 16.64 -12.16
N ASN A 223 15.35 17.86 -12.21
CA ASN A 223 13.92 18.07 -12.10
C ASN A 223 13.33 17.72 -13.46
N ASP A 224 13.01 16.44 -13.68
CA ASP A 224 12.26 15.99 -14.84
C ASP A 224 10.81 16.49 -14.71
N PHE A 225 10.62 17.80 -14.78
CA PHE A 225 9.34 18.42 -15.04
C PHE A 225 9.17 18.35 -16.56
N GLU A 226 8.37 17.39 -17.03
CA GLU A 226 7.87 17.44 -18.40
C GLU A 226 7.03 18.71 -18.53
N GLU A 227 7.61 19.77 -19.10
CA GLU A 227 6.85 20.94 -19.54
C GLU A 227 5.84 20.46 -20.58
N SER A 228 4.60 20.29 -20.13
CA SER A 228 3.44 20.15 -21.00
C SER A 228 3.45 21.33 -21.98
N GLU A 229 3.69 21.06 -23.27
CA GLU A 229 3.72 22.03 -24.38
C GLU A 229 2.46 22.92 -24.38
N GLY A 230 2.52 24.03 -23.65
CA GLY A 230 1.51 25.07 -23.59
C GLY A 230 2.10 26.33 -24.20
N ASN A 231 1.70 26.66 -25.42
CA ASN A 231 2.10 27.87 -26.13
C ASN A 231 1.84 29.14 -25.29
N GLY A 232 2.88 29.66 -24.63
CA GLY A 232 2.80 30.92 -23.89
C GLY A 232 4.17 31.36 -23.36
N GLU A 233 4.80 32.29 -24.09
CA GLU A 233 5.97 33.12 -23.73
C GLU A 233 6.99 32.53 -22.73
N ASP A 234 8.06 31.97 -23.30
CA ASP A 234 9.23 31.39 -22.64
C ASP A 234 9.92 32.35 -21.64
N VAL A 235 9.76 32.06 -20.35
CA VAL A 235 10.74 32.45 -19.32
C VAL A 235 11.55 31.20 -19.01
N GLN A 236 12.65 31.02 -19.74
CA GLN A 236 13.63 29.96 -19.48
C GLN A 236 14.34 30.26 -18.15
N ILE A 237 13.84 29.69 -17.05
CA ILE A 237 14.55 29.72 -15.76
C ILE A 237 15.51 28.53 -15.77
N ASP A 238 16.79 28.78 -15.97
CA ASP A 238 17.84 27.77 -15.89
C ASP A 238 18.00 27.32 -14.42
N LEU A 239 17.29 26.25 -14.05
CA LEU A 239 17.24 25.69 -12.68
C LEU A 239 18.18 24.49 -12.52
N SER A 240 19.26 24.38 -13.29
CA SER A 240 20.29 23.35 -13.05
C SER A 240 21.08 23.65 -11.77
N ASN A 241 20.48 23.39 -10.62
CA ASN A 241 21.13 23.50 -9.33
C ASN A 241 22.10 22.33 -9.16
N ASN A 242 23.35 22.52 -9.60
CA ASN A 242 24.43 21.58 -9.30
C ASN A 242 24.75 21.67 -7.81
N VAL A 243 24.54 20.56 -7.11
CA VAL A 243 24.83 20.46 -5.68
C VAL A 243 26.23 19.89 -5.53
N SER A 244 27.16 20.68 -5.00
CA SER A 244 28.49 20.19 -4.63
C SER A 244 28.42 19.46 -3.29
N VAL A 245 28.80 18.18 -3.27
CA VAL A 245 28.97 17.39 -2.04
C VAL A 245 30.46 17.11 -1.86
N SER A 246 30.94 17.29 -0.62
CA SER A 246 32.34 17.14 -0.26
C SER A 246 32.46 16.10 0.84
N LEU A 247 33.07 14.95 0.55
CA LEU A 247 33.23 13.82 1.47
C LEU A 247 34.70 13.51 1.73
N GLY A 248 35.05 13.16 2.96
CA GLY A 248 36.33 12.52 3.23
C GLY A 248 36.42 11.15 2.55
N TYR A 249 37.63 10.69 2.23
CA TYR A 249 37.84 9.40 1.57
C TYR A 249 37.20 8.21 2.29
N SER A 250 37.37 8.15 3.62
CA SER A 250 36.76 7.11 4.45
C SER A 250 35.24 7.19 4.46
N GLU A 251 34.67 8.41 4.48
CA GLU A 251 33.23 8.62 4.42
C GLU A 251 32.67 8.15 3.08
N PHE A 252 33.35 8.48 1.97
CA PHE A 252 32.94 8.04 0.64
C PHE A 252 33.00 6.51 0.48
N ALA A 253 34.05 5.86 0.99
CA ALA A 253 34.18 4.41 0.92
C ALA A 253 33.09 3.69 1.74
N VAL A 254 32.83 4.15 2.96
CA VAL A 254 31.78 3.58 3.83
C VAL A 254 30.39 3.83 3.23
N ALA A 255 30.10 5.06 2.80
CA ALA A 255 28.82 5.39 2.18
C ALA A 255 28.58 4.58 0.89
N SER A 256 29.62 4.38 0.08
CA SER A 256 29.55 3.56 -1.14
C SER A 256 29.27 2.09 -0.83
N ALA A 257 29.97 1.52 0.16
CA ALA A 257 29.73 0.14 0.57
C ALA A 257 28.33 -0.06 1.16
N GLU A 258 27.83 0.88 1.98
CA GLU A 258 26.47 0.84 2.51
C GLU A 258 25.42 0.98 1.39
N PHE A 259 25.64 1.90 0.43
CA PHE A 259 24.76 2.09 -0.71
C PHE A 259 24.61 0.80 -1.53
N LEU A 260 25.73 0.20 -1.93
CA LEU A 260 25.72 -1.03 -2.71
C LEU A 260 25.15 -2.22 -1.92
N HIS A 261 25.36 -2.28 -0.60
CA HIS A 261 24.76 -3.31 0.23
C HIS A 261 23.23 -3.20 0.24
N LYS A 262 22.70 -1.98 0.40
CA LYS A 262 21.24 -1.73 0.28
C LYS A 262 20.71 -2.08 -1.10
N LYS A 263 21.45 -1.77 -2.17
CA LYS A 263 21.09 -2.16 -3.54
C LYS A 263 21.08 -3.68 -3.74
N ALA A 264 22.05 -4.40 -3.17
CA ALA A 264 22.08 -5.87 -3.21
C ALA A 264 20.91 -6.49 -2.44
N GLN A 265 20.56 -5.96 -1.27
CA GLN A 265 19.38 -6.36 -0.52
C GLN A 265 18.09 -6.08 -1.31
N GLN A 266 18.00 -4.92 -1.96
CA GLN A 266 16.86 -4.57 -2.79
C GLN A 266 16.71 -5.53 -3.98
N CYS A 267 17.80 -5.87 -4.68
CA CYS A 267 17.78 -6.87 -5.75
C CYS A 267 17.29 -8.23 -5.25
N LYS A 268 17.70 -8.62 -4.04
CA LYS A 268 17.22 -9.86 -3.41
C LYS A 268 15.73 -9.85 -3.17
N THR A 269 15.20 -8.75 -2.63
CA THR A 269 13.76 -8.56 -2.46
C THR A 269 13.05 -8.62 -3.81
N ASP A 270 13.58 -7.98 -4.85
CA ASP A 270 12.96 -8.00 -6.18
C ASP A 270 12.91 -9.41 -6.79
N VAL A 271 13.97 -10.20 -6.63
CA VAL A 271 13.99 -11.60 -7.07
C VAL A 271 12.95 -12.41 -6.29
N MET A 272 12.84 -12.21 -4.98
CA MET A 272 11.83 -12.88 -4.15
C MET A 272 10.40 -12.47 -4.54
N ASP A 273 10.17 -11.19 -4.80
CA ASP A 273 8.88 -10.65 -5.24
C ASP A 273 8.52 -11.16 -6.63
N PHE A 274 9.49 -11.23 -7.55
CA PHE A 274 9.32 -11.84 -8.86
C PHE A 274 8.94 -13.32 -8.74
N GLN A 275 9.67 -14.09 -7.92
CA GLN A 275 9.35 -15.49 -7.65
C GLN A 275 7.96 -15.64 -7.00
N LEU A 276 7.62 -14.77 -6.05
CA LEU A 276 6.31 -14.74 -5.43
C LEU A 276 5.23 -14.54 -6.50
N ALA A 277 5.34 -13.48 -7.29
CA ALA A 277 4.36 -13.12 -8.30
C ALA A 277 4.19 -14.21 -9.39
N HIS A 278 5.29 -14.77 -9.89
CA HIS A 278 5.27 -15.58 -11.12
C HIS A 278 5.27 -17.09 -10.87
N VAL A 279 5.77 -17.54 -9.73
CA VAL A 279 5.94 -18.97 -9.43
C VAL A 279 5.08 -19.38 -8.24
N LEU A 280 5.18 -18.66 -7.13
CA LEU A 280 4.57 -19.08 -5.87
C LEU A 280 3.09 -18.73 -5.80
N ALA A 281 2.70 -17.52 -6.21
CA ALA A 281 1.33 -17.02 -6.09
C ALA A 281 0.31 -17.89 -6.86
N PRO A 282 0.55 -18.32 -8.12
CA PRO A 282 -0.35 -19.26 -8.80
C PRO A 282 -0.51 -20.59 -8.05
N ARG A 283 0.58 -21.11 -7.48
CA ARG A 283 0.56 -22.38 -6.73
C ARG A 283 -0.14 -22.24 -5.38
N ILE A 284 0.12 -21.14 -4.67
CA ILE A 284 -0.58 -20.76 -3.43
C ILE A 284 -2.07 -20.58 -3.72
N GLN A 285 -2.46 -19.98 -4.85
CA GLN A 285 -3.88 -19.81 -5.19
C GLN A 285 -4.59 -21.15 -5.43
N ALA A 286 -3.90 -22.11 -6.06
CA ALA A 286 -4.45 -23.44 -6.31
C ALA A 286 -4.66 -24.26 -5.01
N LEU A 287 -3.72 -24.17 -4.07
CA LEU A 287 -3.70 -24.98 -2.84
C LEU A 287 -4.27 -24.25 -1.60
N GLY A 288 -4.34 -22.92 -1.66
CA GLY A 288 -4.55 -22.03 -0.52
C GLY A 288 -5.89 -22.21 0.16
N LYS A 289 -6.96 -22.48 -0.60
CA LYS A 289 -8.30 -22.72 -0.05
C LYS A 289 -8.33 -23.89 0.94
N ALA A 290 -7.75 -25.03 0.56
CA ALA A 290 -7.73 -26.22 1.40
C ALA A 290 -6.85 -25.98 2.64
N TYR A 291 -5.70 -25.35 2.46
CA TYR A 291 -4.79 -25.01 3.55
C TYR A 291 -5.42 -24.04 4.55
N MET A 292 -6.02 -22.94 4.08
CA MET A 292 -6.71 -21.97 4.95
C MET A 292 -7.82 -22.63 5.77
N MET A 293 -8.63 -23.50 5.17
CA MET A 293 -9.65 -24.27 5.89
C MET A 293 -9.04 -25.17 6.96
N LYS A 294 -7.94 -25.87 6.66
CA LYS A 294 -7.22 -26.71 7.62
C LYS A 294 -6.69 -25.88 8.79
N THR A 295 -5.97 -24.79 8.50
CA THR A 295 -5.43 -23.87 9.52
C THR A 295 -6.55 -23.26 10.37
N PHE A 296 -7.67 -22.87 9.75
CA PHE A 296 -8.85 -22.37 10.46
C PHE A 296 -9.41 -23.39 11.45
N ARG A 297 -9.62 -24.64 11.01
CA ARG A 297 -10.09 -25.73 11.86
C ARG A 297 -9.13 -25.99 13.03
N THR A 298 -7.82 -26.03 12.76
CA THR A 298 -6.81 -26.19 13.81
C THR A 298 -6.84 -25.04 14.81
N LYS A 299 -6.91 -23.79 14.33
CA LYS A 299 -6.89 -22.58 15.16
C LYS A 299 -8.10 -22.48 16.09
N PHE A 300 -9.28 -22.85 15.61
CA PHE A 300 -10.54 -22.76 16.36
C PHE A 300 -11.01 -24.11 16.92
N GLY A 301 -10.16 -25.14 16.91
CA GLY A 301 -10.47 -26.44 17.52
C GLY A 301 -11.63 -27.20 16.86
N ILE A 302 -11.90 -26.97 15.58
CA ILE A 302 -12.99 -27.64 14.85
C ILE A 302 -12.50 -29.02 14.39
N GLN A 303 -12.95 -30.07 15.08
CA GLN A 303 -12.68 -31.44 14.63
C GLN A 303 -13.52 -31.77 13.39
N GLU A 304 -12.96 -32.58 12.47
CA GLU A 304 -13.59 -32.91 11.19
C GLU A 304 -14.97 -33.60 11.32
N ASN A 305 -15.23 -34.22 12.48
CA ASN A 305 -16.49 -34.91 12.80
C ASN A 305 -17.37 -34.17 13.82
N GLN A 306 -16.94 -33.04 14.38
CA GLN A 306 -17.74 -32.29 15.34
C GLN A 306 -18.59 -31.23 14.64
N GLN A 307 -19.85 -31.10 15.06
CA GLN A 307 -20.68 -29.98 14.64
C GLN A 307 -20.01 -28.68 15.09
N SER A 308 -19.75 -27.78 14.14
CA SER A 308 -19.06 -26.47 14.32
C SER A 308 -19.72 -25.53 15.33
N ASN A 309 -20.84 -25.92 15.91
CA ASN A 309 -21.75 -25.06 16.68
C ASN A 309 -21.22 -24.60 18.05
N GLN A 310 -20.24 -25.29 18.64
CA GLN A 310 -19.67 -24.90 19.94
C GLN A 310 -18.37 -24.11 19.83
N SER A 311 -17.64 -24.25 18.73
CA SER A 311 -16.29 -23.69 18.55
C SER A 311 -16.24 -22.29 17.95
N LEU A 312 -17.36 -21.78 17.43
CA LEU A 312 -17.43 -20.52 16.66
C LEU A 312 -18.48 -19.54 17.23
N PRO A 313 -18.30 -19.06 18.48
CA PRO A 313 -19.28 -18.21 19.14
C PRO A 313 -19.49 -16.87 18.44
N HIS A 314 -18.44 -16.23 17.91
CA HIS A 314 -18.59 -14.89 17.32
C HIS A 314 -19.26 -14.96 15.95
N LEU A 315 -18.94 -15.97 15.14
CA LEU A 315 -19.63 -16.24 13.89
C LEU A 315 -21.12 -16.47 14.12
N LYS A 316 -21.48 -17.27 15.14
CA LYS A 316 -22.89 -17.56 15.46
C LYS A 316 -23.63 -16.28 15.86
N ALA A 317 -23.05 -15.49 16.76
CA ALA A 317 -23.64 -14.21 17.19
C ALA A 317 -23.85 -13.25 16.02
N TRP A 318 -22.85 -13.13 15.13
CA TRP A 318 -22.94 -12.30 13.93
C TRP A 318 -24.05 -12.77 12.97
N LEU A 319 -24.17 -14.08 12.74
CA LEU A 319 -25.22 -14.62 11.87
C LEU A 319 -26.62 -14.51 12.50
N GLU A 320 -26.76 -14.70 13.81
CA GLU A 320 -28.01 -14.47 14.54
C GLU A 320 -28.47 -13.02 14.40
N GLU A 321 -27.55 -12.08 14.57
CA GLU A 321 -27.82 -10.66 14.40
C GLU A 321 -28.14 -10.32 12.93
N THR A 322 -27.41 -10.91 11.98
CA THR A 322 -27.67 -10.76 10.54
C THR A 322 -29.09 -11.20 10.19
N ILE A 323 -29.54 -12.35 10.69
CA ILE A 323 -30.90 -12.84 10.45
C ILE A 323 -31.93 -11.90 11.09
N THR A 324 -31.69 -11.46 12.33
CA THR A 324 -32.60 -10.60 13.09
C THR A 324 -32.78 -9.22 12.45
N ASN A 325 -31.70 -8.65 11.92
CA ASN A 325 -31.69 -7.31 11.33
C ASN A 325 -31.90 -7.30 9.81
N SER A 326 -32.09 -8.46 9.18
CA SER A 326 -32.36 -8.53 7.74
C SER A 326 -33.80 -8.12 7.42
N GLU A 327 -34.01 -7.63 6.20
CA GLU A 327 -35.35 -7.31 5.69
C GLU A 327 -36.18 -8.55 5.34
N TYR A 328 -35.59 -9.75 5.40
CA TYR A 328 -36.20 -11.00 4.97
C TYR A 328 -36.77 -11.79 6.15
N ALA A 329 -37.92 -12.44 5.93
CA ALA A 329 -38.45 -13.35 6.93
C ALA A 329 -37.53 -14.57 7.10
N ARG A 330 -37.44 -15.11 8.32
CA ARG A 330 -36.55 -16.25 8.61
C ARG A 330 -36.88 -17.48 7.76
N GLU A 331 -38.14 -17.69 7.40
CA GLU A 331 -38.61 -18.77 6.53
C GLU A 331 -38.10 -18.60 5.08
N GLU A 332 -38.07 -17.37 4.58
CA GLU A 332 -37.53 -17.03 3.25
C GLU A 332 -36.01 -17.25 3.23
N LEU A 333 -35.32 -16.81 4.29
CA LEU A 333 -33.91 -17.07 4.47
C LEU A 333 -33.61 -18.56 4.59
N SER A 334 -34.45 -19.34 5.24
CA SER A 334 -34.25 -20.80 5.35
C SER A 334 -34.42 -21.50 3.99
N SER A 335 -35.31 -20.99 3.14
CA SER A 335 -35.65 -21.62 1.86
C SER A 335 -34.78 -21.18 0.67
N SER A 336 -34.17 -19.99 0.70
CA SER A 336 -33.40 -19.44 -0.43
C SER A 336 -31.94 -19.14 -0.09
N GLU A 337 -31.00 -19.80 -0.78
CA GLU A 337 -29.56 -19.53 -0.67
C GLU A 337 -29.20 -18.12 -1.14
N GLU A 338 -29.89 -17.63 -2.18
CA GLU A 338 -29.67 -16.28 -2.72
C GLU A 338 -30.02 -15.20 -1.71
N LEU A 339 -31.14 -15.35 -0.98
CA LEU A 339 -31.55 -14.41 0.06
C LEU A 339 -30.59 -14.45 1.26
N ARG A 340 -30.09 -15.62 1.64
CA ARG A 340 -29.03 -15.73 2.67
C ARG A 340 -27.76 -15.01 2.24
N GLY A 341 -27.32 -15.22 1.00
CA GLY A 341 -26.18 -14.52 0.42
C GLY A 341 -26.36 -13.00 0.47
N ALA A 342 -27.53 -12.50 0.06
CA ALA A 342 -27.84 -11.08 0.11
C ALA A 342 -27.85 -10.52 1.54
N ALA A 343 -28.48 -11.23 2.49
CA ALA A 343 -28.49 -10.84 3.90
C ALA A 343 -27.08 -10.78 4.51
N VAL A 344 -26.23 -11.77 4.20
CA VAL A 344 -24.82 -11.78 4.65
C VAL A 344 -24.04 -10.64 4.01
N LEU A 345 -24.20 -10.36 2.72
CA LEU A 345 -23.46 -9.31 2.02
C LEU A 345 -23.88 -7.89 2.43
N GLN A 346 -25.17 -7.63 2.59
CA GLN A 346 -25.68 -6.29 2.88
C GLN A 346 -25.77 -6.03 4.38
N THR A 347 -26.52 -6.84 5.12
CA THR A 347 -26.74 -6.63 6.55
C THR A 347 -25.52 -7.11 7.36
N GLY A 348 -25.08 -8.34 7.13
CA GLY A 348 -23.98 -8.93 7.90
C GLY A 348 -22.66 -8.23 7.64
N TRP A 349 -22.27 -8.06 6.39
CA TRP A 349 -20.96 -7.53 6.02
C TRP A 349 -20.94 -6.01 6.01
N VAL A 350 -21.81 -5.33 5.26
CA VAL A 350 -21.77 -3.86 5.20
C VAL A 350 -22.20 -3.25 6.54
N ASP A 351 -23.40 -3.55 7.02
CA ASP A 351 -23.94 -2.85 8.19
C ASP A 351 -23.26 -3.25 9.49
N GLN A 352 -23.06 -4.54 9.72
CA GLN A 352 -22.50 -5.02 10.98
C GLN A 352 -20.98 -5.10 10.98
N ILE A 353 -20.31 -5.38 9.86
CA ILE A 353 -18.83 -5.34 9.81
C ILE A 353 -18.35 -3.96 9.38
N LEU A 354 -18.59 -3.50 8.16
CA LEU A 354 -17.90 -2.31 7.66
C LEU A 354 -18.31 -1.01 8.36
N PHE A 355 -19.53 -0.90 8.89
CA PHE A 355 -20.04 0.36 9.43
C PHE A 355 -20.54 0.30 10.88
N ARG A 356 -20.06 -0.69 11.65
CA ARG A 356 -20.22 -0.76 13.11
C ARG A 356 -18.86 -0.82 13.80
N THR A 357 -18.77 -0.21 14.98
CA THR A 357 -17.57 -0.22 15.81
C THR A 357 -17.37 -1.62 16.42
N PRO A 358 -16.25 -2.32 16.15
CA PRO A 358 -15.97 -3.61 16.77
C PRO A 358 -15.55 -3.41 18.24
N ARG A 359 -15.67 -4.46 19.04
CA ARG A 359 -15.02 -4.52 20.35
C ARG A 359 -13.53 -4.81 20.16
N ASP A 360 -12.66 -4.06 20.82
CA ASP A 360 -11.24 -4.38 20.85
C ASP A 360 -11.03 -5.71 21.60
N PHE A 361 -10.37 -6.68 20.97
CA PHE A 361 -10.07 -7.99 21.57
C PHE A 361 -9.24 -7.89 22.86
N ASN A 362 -8.52 -6.77 23.05
CA ASN A 362 -7.66 -6.50 24.21
C ASN A 362 -8.24 -5.45 25.15
N ALA A 363 -9.42 -4.89 24.87
CA ALA A 363 -10.07 -3.98 25.79
C ALA A 363 -10.59 -4.81 26.98
N ASN A 364 -9.77 -4.92 28.02
CA ASN A 364 -10.25 -5.25 29.35
C ASN A 364 -11.44 -4.32 29.64
N ASP A 365 -12.53 -4.88 30.14
CA ASP A 365 -13.87 -4.28 30.30
C ASP A 365 -13.95 -3.03 31.23
N GLY A 366 -12.90 -2.20 31.32
CA GLY A 366 -12.75 -1.12 32.28
C GLY A 366 -12.66 0.32 31.75
N ASP A 367 -12.31 0.56 30.47
CA ASP A 367 -12.12 1.93 29.95
C ASP A 367 -13.11 2.28 28.83
N GLY A 368 -14.26 2.84 29.23
CA GLY A 368 -15.37 3.25 28.36
C GLY A 368 -15.14 4.54 27.57
N ASN A 369 -13.98 4.71 26.92
CA ASN A 369 -13.67 5.91 26.15
C ASN A 369 -13.27 5.59 24.70
N SER A 370 -14.07 4.79 23.99
CA SER A 370 -14.01 4.73 22.53
C SER A 370 -14.96 5.79 21.97
N GLY A 371 -14.42 6.71 21.16
CA GLY A 371 -15.14 7.80 20.50
C GLY A 371 -16.12 7.27 19.45
N ASP A 372 -17.21 6.68 19.94
CA ASP A 372 -18.30 6.15 19.17
C ASP A 372 -19.06 7.28 18.48
N PHE A 373 -19.43 7.05 17.23
CA PHE A 373 -20.18 8.00 16.42
C PHE A 373 -21.61 8.07 16.95
N GLY A 374 -21.83 8.96 17.91
CA GLY A 374 -23.11 9.15 18.58
C GLY A 374 -24.24 9.49 17.60
N THR A 375 -25.02 8.48 17.24
CA THR A 375 -26.42 8.66 16.87
C THR A 375 -27.18 9.06 18.13
N SER A 376 -27.23 10.38 18.39
CA SER A 376 -28.16 10.96 19.33
C SER A 376 -29.59 10.76 18.79
N ASP A 377 -30.30 9.74 19.27
CA ASP A 377 -31.76 9.65 19.34
C ASP A 377 -32.15 8.38 20.14
N ASN A 378 -31.96 8.38 21.47
CA ASN A 378 -32.54 7.47 22.48
C ASN A 378 -32.58 5.93 22.25
N GLU A 379 -32.08 5.38 21.14
CA GLU A 379 -31.83 3.96 20.95
C GLU A 379 -30.47 3.67 21.59
N ALA A 380 -30.46 2.77 22.57
CA ALA A 380 -29.24 2.30 23.19
C ALA A 380 -28.26 1.89 22.08
N SER A 381 -27.07 2.50 22.07
CA SER A 381 -26.07 2.19 21.05
C SER A 381 -25.86 0.67 21.02
N PRO A 382 -25.95 0.04 19.84
CA PRO A 382 -25.85 -1.41 19.76
C PRO A 382 -24.51 -1.84 20.37
N PRO A 383 -24.49 -2.83 21.26
CA PRO A 383 -23.28 -3.20 21.99
C PRO A 383 -22.14 -3.52 21.02
N PRO A 384 -20.88 -3.21 21.34
CA PRO A 384 -19.77 -3.52 20.45
C PRO A 384 -19.70 -5.02 20.18
N PHE A 385 -19.39 -5.40 18.94
CA PHE A 385 -19.42 -6.80 18.49
C PHE A 385 -18.01 -7.35 18.26
N TYR A 386 -17.84 -8.67 18.38
CA TYR A 386 -16.57 -9.34 18.08
C TYR A 386 -16.46 -9.71 16.59
N MET A 387 -15.27 -9.56 16.01
CA MET A 387 -15.04 -9.99 14.62
C MET A 387 -15.31 -11.50 14.47
N PRO A 388 -16.13 -11.93 13.50
CA PRO A 388 -16.33 -13.34 13.21
C PRO A 388 -15.00 -14.05 12.92
N GLU A 389 -14.86 -15.29 13.39
CA GLU A 389 -13.61 -16.04 13.29
C GLU A 389 -13.13 -16.20 11.83
N VAL A 390 -14.09 -16.30 10.90
CA VAL A 390 -13.84 -16.41 9.44
C VAL A 390 -13.18 -15.17 8.84
N LEU A 391 -13.18 -14.04 9.55
CA LEU A 391 -12.57 -12.76 9.16
C LEU A 391 -11.34 -12.42 10.03
N ASN A 392 -10.79 -13.37 10.79
CA ASN A 392 -9.71 -13.07 11.74
C ASN A 392 -8.42 -12.53 11.07
N LEU A 393 -8.18 -12.88 9.80
CA LEU A 393 -7.02 -12.40 9.04
C LEU A 393 -7.29 -11.03 8.39
N ASP A 394 -8.54 -10.56 8.42
CA ASP A 394 -9.00 -9.34 7.75
C ASP A 394 -9.13 -8.14 8.69
N VAL A 395 -8.90 -8.30 10.00
CA VAL A 395 -9.14 -7.26 11.01
C VAL A 395 -8.45 -5.93 10.65
N GLN A 396 -7.19 -5.97 10.23
CA GLN A 396 -6.45 -4.78 9.84
C GLN A 396 -7.00 -4.14 8.57
N ALA A 397 -7.31 -4.94 7.54
CA ALA A 397 -7.86 -4.45 6.28
C ALA A 397 -9.25 -3.83 6.47
N VAL A 398 -10.11 -4.47 7.27
CA VAL A 398 -11.42 -3.92 7.66
C VAL A 398 -11.27 -2.61 8.43
N GLY A 399 -10.29 -2.52 9.34
CA GLY A 399 -9.95 -1.29 10.04
C GLY A 399 -9.55 -0.16 9.07
N ALA A 400 -8.74 -0.47 8.07
CA ALA A 400 -8.35 0.48 7.03
C ALA A 400 -9.55 0.94 6.19
N ILE A 401 -10.41 0.01 5.73
CA ILE A 401 -11.63 0.33 4.97
C ILE A 401 -12.54 1.27 5.78
N ARG A 402 -12.79 0.95 7.06
CA ARG A 402 -13.57 1.77 7.99
C ARG A 402 -12.99 3.18 8.13
N MET A 403 -11.68 3.27 8.34
CA MET A 403 -11.00 4.55 8.47
C MET A 403 -11.13 5.37 7.18
N THR A 404 -10.88 4.77 6.02
CA THR A 404 -11.04 5.44 4.72
C THR A 404 -12.48 5.91 4.51
N ALA A 405 -13.49 5.09 4.81
CA ALA A 405 -14.90 5.48 4.68
C ALA A 405 -15.26 6.66 5.61
N LYS A 406 -14.90 6.57 6.90
CA LYS A 406 -15.10 7.64 7.90
C LYS A 406 -14.45 8.95 7.47
N MET A 407 -13.19 8.88 7.07
CA MET A 407 -12.39 10.02 6.64
C MET A 407 -12.96 10.65 5.38
N SER A 408 -13.42 9.84 4.44
CA SER A 408 -14.04 10.31 3.21
C SER A 408 -15.38 10.99 3.46
N VAL A 409 -16.17 10.51 4.42
CA VAL A 409 -17.41 11.19 4.85
C VAL A 409 -17.09 12.57 5.39
N VAL A 410 -16.23 12.66 6.41
CA VAL A 410 -15.82 13.93 7.04
C VAL A 410 -15.21 14.88 6.02
N GLY A 411 -14.21 14.41 5.27
CA GLY A 411 -13.52 15.20 4.26
C GLY A 411 -14.45 15.68 3.15
N SER A 412 -15.45 14.90 2.73
CA SER A 412 -16.42 15.33 1.72
C SER A 412 -17.34 16.43 2.23
N VAL A 413 -17.75 16.38 3.52
CA VAL A 413 -18.49 17.49 4.14
C VAL A 413 -17.63 18.76 4.21
N LEU A 414 -16.36 18.63 4.61
CA LEU A 414 -15.44 19.77 4.66
C LEU A 414 -15.19 20.38 3.29
N ALA A 415 -14.97 19.54 2.26
CA ALA A 415 -14.81 19.99 0.88
C ALA A 415 -16.08 20.68 0.34
N LEU A 416 -17.27 20.18 0.72
CA LEU A 416 -18.54 20.82 0.38
C LEU A 416 -18.66 22.21 1.02
N HIS A 417 -18.30 22.37 2.30
CA HIS A 417 -18.31 23.66 2.98
C HIS A 417 -17.29 24.63 2.37
N ALA A 418 -16.07 24.15 2.09
CA ALA A 418 -15.04 24.92 1.40
C ALA A 418 -15.55 25.44 0.04
N SER A 419 -16.16 24.56 -0.76
CA SER A 419 -16.76 24.92 -2.04
C SER A 419 -17.92 25.90 -1.91
N THR A 420 -18.75 25.77 -0.87
CA THR A 420 -19.90 26.66 -0.65
C THR A 420 -19.42 28.07 -0.32
N VAL A 421 -18.40 28.18 0.54
CA VAL A 421 -17.80 29.46 0.94
C VAL A 421 -16.99 30.10 -0.21
N ALA A 422 -16.36 29.29 -1.07
CA ALA A 422 -15.65 29.74 -2.26
C ALA A 422 -16.56 30.23 -3.42
N GLY A 423 -17.88 30.11 -3.26
CA GLY A 423 -18.88 30.43 -4.29
C GLY A 423 -19.41 29.18 -4.99
N GLY A 424 -20.73 29.05 -5.08
CA GLY A 424 -21.46 27.82 -5.46
C GLY A 424 -21.15 27.18 -6.82
N GLY A 425 -20.31 27.80 -7.66
CA GLY A 425 -19.77 27.20 -8.89
C GLY A 425 -18.59 26.23 -8.66
N ALA A 426 -17.88 26.33 -7.53
CA ALA A 426 -16.67 25.55 -7.24
C ALA A 426 -16.92 24.04 -7.11
N GLY A 427 -18.17 23.62 -6.85
CA GLY A 427 -18.52 22.21 -6.68
C GLY A 427 -18.38 21.39 -7.97
N THR A 428 -18.28 22.05 -9.13
CA THR A 428 -17.98 21.40 -10.41
C THR A 428 -16.51 20.99 -10.50
N LYS A 429 -15.59 21.80 -9.98
CA LYS A 429 -14.15 21.52 -9.92
C LYS A 429 -13.81 20.32 -9.05
N LEU A 430 -14.54 20.15 -7.94
CA LEU A 430 -14.41 18.97 -7.08
C LEU A 430 -14.91 17.66 -7.71
N LYS A 431 -15.57 17.73 -8.87
CA LYS A 431 -16.07 16.57 -9.62
C LYS A 431 -15.22 16.24 -10.85
N GLU A 432 -14.22 17.04 -11.16
CA GLU A 432 -13.30 16.78 -12.26
C GLU A 432 -12.46 15.52 -11.95
N ASN A 433 -12.21 14.71 -12.97
CA ASN A 433 -11.37 13.52 -12.86
C ASN A 433 -10.53 13.40 -14.15
N PRO A 434 -9.20 13.65 -14.08
CA PRO A 434 -8.43 13.99 -12.88
C PRO A 434 -8.79 15.36 -12.28
N LEU A 435 -8.50 15.55 -10.99
CA LEU A 435 -8.59 16.85 -10.34
C LEU A 435 -7.47 17.79 -10.84
N ASP A 436 -7.70 19.09 -10.78
CA ASP A 436 -6.65 20.08 -10.97
C ASP A 436 -5.52 19.88 -9.94
N LEU A 437 -4.26 20.03 -10.36
CA LEU A 437 -3.08 19.77 -9.53
C LEU A 437 -3.11 20.53 -8.20
N LYS A 438 -3.56 21.80 -8.18
CA LYS A 438 -3.63 22.60 -6.94
C LYS A 438 -4.72 22.11 -5.99
N ILE A 439 -5.82 21.61 -6.55
CA ILE A 439 -6.90 21.00 -5.77
C ILE A 439 -6.45 19.65 -5.22
N GLU A 440 -5.72 18.87 -6.02
CA GLU A 440 -5.13 17.60 -5.62
C GLU A 440 -4.10 17.77 -4.49
N GLU A 441 -3.26 18.80 -4.54
CA GLU A 441 -2.36 19.16 -3.43
C GLU A 441 -3.15 19.49 -2.16
N CYS A 442 -4.19 20.33 -2.25
CA CYS A 442 -5.04 20.65 -1.10
C CYS A 442 -5.78 19.42 -0.55
N ARG A 443 -6.13 18.47 -1.43
CA ARG A 443 -6.73 17.18 -1.06
C ARG A 443 -5.76 16.33 -0.28
N LYS A 444 -4.52 16.17 -0.77
CA LYS A 444 -3.44 15.48 -0.06
C LYS A 444 -3.16 16.14 1.30
N ASP A 445 -3.10 17.48 1.36
CA ASP A 445 -2.93 18.24 2.60
C ASP A 445 -4.06 17.95 3.62
N LEU A 446 -5.32 17.95 3.18
CA LEU A 446 -6.46 17.68 4.05
C LEU A 446 -6.46 16.23 4.55
N ILE A 447 -6.16 15.27 3.68
CA ILE A 447 -6.01 13.86 4.06
C ILE A 447 -4.89 13.72 5.09
N GLY A 448 -3.73 14.33 4.84
CA GLY A 448 -2.60 14.32 5.76
C GLY A 448 -2.93 14.92 7.12
N ALA A 449 -3.63 16.07 7.14
CA ALA A 449 -4.06 16.73 8.37
C ALA A 449 -4.98 15.82 9.22
N MET A 450 -5.96 15.17 8.59
CA MET A 450 -6.88 14.26 9.27
C MET A 450 -6.24 12.89 9.62
N ALA A 451 -5.21 12.44 8.91
CA ALA A 451 -4.50 11.20 9.23
C ALA A 451 -3.44 11.39 10.34
N ASN A 452 -3.07 12.62 10.66
CA ASN A 452 -1.97 12.93 11.58
C ASN A 452 -2.33 12.70 13.05
N ARG A 453 -2.11 11.46 13.52
CA ARG A 453 -2.27 11.07 14.93
C ARG A 453 -1.40 11.87 15.89
N ASN A 454 -0.23 12.36 15.47
CA ASN A 454 0.65 13.14 16.35
C ASN A 454 0.01 14.48 16.73
N THR A 455 -0.75 15.09 15.83
CA THR A 455 -1.50 16.32 16.13
C THR A 455 -2.64 16.04 17.09
N MET A 456 -3.36 14.93 16.89
CA MET A 456 -4.41 14.48 17.82
C MET A 456 -3.87 14.26 19.25
N MET A 457 -2.67 13.68 19.39
CA MET A 457 -2.00 13.50 20.69
C MET A 457 -1.61 14.83 21.38
N LYS A 458 -1.49 15.93 20.62
CA LYS A 458 -1.20 17.27 21.16
C LYS A 458 -2.46 17.99 21.66
N GLY A 459 -3.64 17.40 21.49
CA GLY A 459 -4.94 17.93 21.93
C GLY A 459 -5.93 18.10 20.78
N GLN A 460 -7.22 17.93 21.09
CA GLN A 460 -8.33 18.04 20.13
C GLN A 460 -8.36 19.39 19.41
N GLU A 461 -8.13 20.50 20.13
CA GLU A 461 -8.16 21.85 19.54
C GLU A 461 -7.10 22.03 18.45
N LYS A 462 -5.86 21.56 18.67
CA LYS A 462 -4.78 21.65 17.67
C LYS A 462 -5.06 20.79 16.44
N TYR A 463 -5.76 19.68 16.64
CA TYR A 463 -6.19 18.80 15.55
C TYR A 463 -7.29 19.45 14.72
N GLU A 464 -8.31 20.04 15.37
CA GLU A 464 -9.36 20.84 14.71
C GLU A 464 -8.79 22.05 13.96
N GLU A 465 -7.77 22.72 14.52
CA GLU A 465 -7.07 23.85 13.91
C GLU A 465 -6.30 23.45 12.66
N ALA A 466 -5.50 22.38 12.71
CA ALA A 466 -4.73 21.89 11.57
C ALA A 466 -5.63 21.47 10.40
N ILE A 467 -6.77 20.84 10.69
CA ILE A 467 -7.78 20.50 9.66
C ILE A 467 -8.42 21.77 9.11
N SER A 468 -8.81 22.72 9.98
CA SER A 468 -9.40 23.99 9.54
C SER A 468 -8.47 24.75 8.59
N ASP A 469 -7.16 24.77 8.87
CA ASP A 469 -6.18 25.44 8.02
C ASP A 469 -6.08 24.79 6.62
N ALA A 470 -6.11 23.45 6.55
CA ALA A 470 -6.14 22.73 5.28
C ALA A 470 -7.43 23.01 4.48
N VAL A 471 -8.58 23.06 5.16
CA VAL A 471 -9.89 23.36 4.53
C VAL A 471 -9.94 24.82 4.03
N ILE A 472 -9.38 25.77 4.77
CA ILE A 472 -9.25 27.17 4.33
C ILE A 472 -8.35 27.27 3.11
N ARG A 473 -7.22 26.56 3.08
CA ARG A 473 -6.33 26.51 1.91
C ARG A 473 -7.08 26.03 0.67
N LEU A 474 -7.84 24.94 0.79
CA LEU A 474 -8.70 24.43 -0.27
C LEU A 474 -9.72 25.49 -0.72
N ALA A 475 -10.41 26.15 0.21
CA ALA A 475 -11.41 27.17 -0.12
C ALA A 475 -10.80 28.38 -0.85
N ARG A 476 -9.58 28.81 -0.48
CA ARG A 476 -8.83 29.87 -1.19
C ARG A 476 -8.50 29.46 -2.62
N VAL A 477 -8.00 28.25 -2.82
CA VAL A 477 -7.71 27.71 -4.17
C VAL A 477 -8.98 27.67 -5.02
N LEU A 478 -10.08 27.14 -4.48
CA LEU A 478 -11.37 27.09 -5.18
C LEU A 478 -11.91 28.49 -5.52
N LYS A 479 -11.76 29.47 -4.60
CA LYS A 479 -12.20 30.85 -4.85
C LYS A 479 -11.39 31.48 -5.97
N ASN A 480 -10.08 31.30 -5.98
CA ASN A 480 -9.19 31.81 -7.03
C ASN A 480 -9.55 31.25 -8.42
N PHE A 481 -10.05 30.01 -8.50
CA PHE A 481 -10.55 29.44 -9.76
C PHE A 481 -11.87 30.09 -10.22
N ASN A 482 -12.78 30.40 -9.30
CA ASN A 482 -14.08 30.98 -9.63
C ASN A 482 -14.01 32.47 -9.97
N ASP A 483 -13.21 33.22 -9.21
CA ASP A 483 -13.10 34.67 -9.29
C ASP A 483 -11.63 35.10 -9.11
N PRO A 484 -10.81 34.99 -10.17
CA PRO A 484 -9.38 35.28 -10.11
C PRO A 484 -9.12 36.72 -9.68
N GLY A 485 -8.30 36.90 -8.63
CA GLY A 485 -7.97 38.21 -8.07
C GLY A 485 -8.91 38.69 -6.97
N SER A 486 -9.92 37.89 -6.59
CA SER A 486 -10.76 38.18 -5.43
C SER A 486 -10.16 37.64 -4.13
N ASP A 487 -10.00 38.49 -3.13
CA ASP A 487 -9.45 38.09 -1.83
C ASP A 487 -10.43 37.20 -1.05
N PHE A 488 -9.93 36.11 -0.46
CA PHE A 488 -10.71 35.29 0.48
C PHE A 488 -10.91 36.07 1.79
N SER A 489 -12.17 36.39 2.13
CA SER A 489 -12.45 37.32 3.23
C SER A 489 -12.21 36.68 4.60
N SER A 490 -11.80 37.47 5.60
CA SER A 490 -11.63 36.98 6.99
C SER A 490 -12.91 36.39 7.58
N ASN A 491 -14.07 36.97 7.24
CA ASN A 491 -15.37 36.44 7.65
C ASN A 491 -15.64 35.05 7.05
N SER A 492 -15.23 34.81 5.79
CA SER A 492 -15.30 33.49 5.16
C SER A 492 -14.43 32.46 5.88
N GLU A 493 -13.25 32.86 6.38
CA GLU A 493 -12.37 31.98 7.16
C GLU A 493 -13.00 31.62 8.50
N GLU A 494 -13.54 32.59 9.23
CA GLU A 494 -14.17 32.35 10.53
C GLU A 494 -15.38 31.42 10.42
N ILE A 495 -16.22 31.61 9.40
CA ILE A 495 -17.34 30.70 9.08
C ILE A 495 -16.83 29.28 8.85
N LEU A 496 -15.75 29.12 8.07
CA LEU A 496 -15.21 27.83 7.71
C LEU A 496 -14.54 27.12 8.91
N ARG A 497 -13.87 27.86 9.80
CA ARG A 497 -13.36 27.33 11.07
C ARG A 497 -14.50 26.82 11.95
N SER A 498 -15.55 27.63 12.13
CA SER A 498 -16.73 27.24 12.92
C SER A 498 -17.40 25.98 12.35
N ARG A 499 -17.56 25.89 11.03
CA ARG A 499 -18.12 24.70 10.36
C ARG A 499 -17.21 23.49 10.49
N THR A 500 -15.89 23.67 10.37
CA THR A 500 -14.93 22.58 10.53
C THR A 500 -15.02 21.99 11.94
N VAL A 501 -15.08 22.83 12.98
CA VAL A 501 -15.27 22.37 14.36
C VAL A 501 -16.59 21.60 14.52
N ALA A 502 -17.70 22.13 13.99
CA ALA A 502 -19.00 21.44 14.05
C ALA A 502 -18.95 20.07 13.34
N VAL A 503 -18.25 19.97 12.21
CA VAL A 503 -18.04 18.71 11.49
C VAL A 503 -17.20 17.73 12.31
N MET A 504 -16.08 18.19 12.87
CA MET A 504 -15.18 17.36 13.68
C MET A 504 -15.83 16.86 14.97
N ARG A 505 -16.80 17.61 15.49
CA ARG A 505 -17.62 17.25 16.65
C ARG A 505 -18.88 16.46 16.30
N MET A 506 -19.07 16.10 15.03
CA MET A 506 -20.22 15.33 14.57
C MET A 506 -21.58 16.05 14.72
N GLU A 507 -21.56 17.38 14.88
CA GLU A 507 -22.75 18.22 15.05
C GLU A 507 -23.35 18.63 13.69
N ASP A 508 -22.59 18.49 12.60
CA ASP A 508 -23.05 18.83 11.25
C ASP A 508 -24.03 17.78 10.70
N PRO A 509 -25.28 18.16 10.33
CA PRO A 509 -26.30 17.22 9.86
C PRO A 509 -25.96 16.56 8.52
N VAL A 510 -25.08 17.17 7.71
CA VAL A 510 -24.64 16.61 6.43
C VAL A 510 -23.87 15.30 6.64
N ILE A 511 -23.21 15.13 7.79
CA ILE A 511 -22.47 13.90 8.10
C ILE A 511 -23.39 12.69 8.14
N LYS A 512 -24.54 12.77 8.84
CA LYS A 512 -25.52 11.67 8.89
C LYS A 512 -26.04 11.32 7.49
N LEU A 513 -26.29 12.33 6.66
CA LEU A 513 -26.73 12.13 5.28
C LEU A 513 -25.68 11.39 4.45
N LEU A 514 -24.41 11.81 4.54
CA LEU A 514 -23.32 11.17 3.80
C LEU A 514 -23.01 9.77 4.35
N ASP A 515 -23.04 9.54 5.66
CA ASP A 515 -22.84 8.21 6.24
C ASP A 515 -23.87 7.20 5.67
N ASN A 516 -25.15 7.57 5.65
CA ASN A 516 -26.20 6.75 5.05
C ASN A 516 -25.97 6.47 3.56
N ARG A 517 -25.54 7.49 2.80
CA ARG A 517 -25.18 7.31 1.39
C ARG A 517 -23.99 6.38 1.21
N MET A 518 -22.97 6.50 2.06
CA MET A 518 -21.78 5.66 2.04
C MET A 518 -22.16 4.19 2.21
N ARG A 519 -22.96 3.87 3.24
CA ARG A 519 -23.50 2.52 3.47
C ARG A 519 -24.22 1.98 2.24
N ASN A 520 -25.10 2.79 1.63
CA ASN A 520 -25.82 2.41 0.43
C ASN A 520 -24.88 2.12 -0.76
N VAL A 521 -23.82 2.92 -0.97
CA VAL A 521 -22.86 2.62 -2.06
C VAL A 521 -22.18 1.29 -1.80
N PHE A 522 -21.71 1.04 -0.56
CA PHE A 522 -21.08 -0.23 -0.23
C PHE A 522 -22.05 -1.42 -0.42
N ARG A 523 -23.33 -1.31 -0.03
CA ARG A 523 -24.34 -2.37 -0.29
C ARG A 523 -24.46 -2.66 -1.79
N ASP A 524 -24.52 -1.62 -2.62
CA ASP A 524 -24.62 -1.79 -4.08
C ASP A 524 -23.35 -2.42 -4.66
N MET A 525 -22.17 -2.02 -4.16
CA MET A 525 -20.89 -2.56 -4.60
C MET A 525 -20.73 -4.04 -4.21
N MET A 526 -21.27 -4.48 -3.08
CA MET A 526 -21.21 -5.90 -2.68
C MET A 526 -22.08 -6.80 -3.55
N MET A 527 -23.12 -6.25 -4.17
CA MET A 527 -24.01 -6.95 -5.09
C MET A 527 -23.63 -6.76 -6.57
N PHE A 528 -22.50 -6.10 -6.86
CA PHE A 528 -22.09 -5.78 -8.21
C PHE A 528 -21.69 -7.03 -9.00
N HIS A 529 -22.27 -7.18 -10.19
CA HIS A 529 -21.90 -8.20 -11.17
C HIS A 529 -21.61 -7.55 -12.54
N PRO A 530 -20.39 -7.63 -13.08
CA PRO A 530 -20.05 -6.99 -14.36
C PRO A 530 -20.92 -7.49 -15.52
N SER A 531 -21.33 -8.76 -15.48
CA SER A 531 -22.12 -9.41 -16.53
C SER A 531 -23.58 -8.93 -16.58
N SER A 532 -24.15 -8.42 -15.49
CA SER A 532 -25.52 -7.89 -15.48
C SER A 532 -25.58 -6.47 -16.07
N GLN A 533 -24.52 -5.67 -15.89
CA GLN A 533 -24.47 -4.30 -16.42
C GLN A 533 -23.96 -4.18 -17.85
N MET A 534 -22.96 -4.98 -18.26
CA MET A 534 -22.60 -5.02 -19.69
C MET A 534 -23.76 -5.53 -20.55
N ALA A 535 -24.66 -6.35 -19.97
CA ALA A 535 -25.91 -6.70 -20.61
C ALA A 535 -26.94 -5.56 -20.60
N SER A 536 -27.00 -4.69 -19.58
CA SER A 536 -27.95 -3.57 -19.57
C SER A 536 -27.57 -2.47 -20.56
N ASP A 537 -26.28 -2.21 -20.78
CA ASP A 537 -25.83 -1.25 -21.81
C ASP A 537 -25.91 -1.84 -23.23
N ALA A 538 -25.78 -3.17 -23.37
CA ALA A 538 -25.93 -3.88 -24.64
C ALA A 538 -27.37 -4.35 -24.95
N HIS A 539 -28.32 -4.27 -24.01
CA HIS A 539 -29.71 -4.69 -24.21
C HIS A 539 -30.71 -3.55 -24.09
N ARG A 540 -30.64 -2.71 -25.11
CA ARG A 540 -31.84 -2.13 -25.73
C ARG A 540 -32.57 -3.11 -26.67
N GLN A 541 -32.29 -4.44 -26.66
CA GLN A 541 -32.88 -5.30 -27.71
C GLN A 541 -33.04 -6.83 -27.53
N VAL A 542 -33.02 -7.47 -26.35
CA VAL A 542 -33.54 -8.87 -26.28
C VAL A 542 -34.23 -9.19 -24.94
N PRO A 543 -35.47 -9.73 -24.94
CA PRO A 543 -36.18 -10.18 -23.74
C PRO A 543 -35.55 -11.40 -23.06
N THR A 544 -35.67 -11.43 -21.73
CA THR A 544 -35.14 -12.44 -20.79
C THR A 544 -35.70 -13.87 -20.94
N SER A 545 -36.70 -14.08 -21.80
CA SER A 545 -37.38 -15.39 -21.97
C SER A 545 -36.60 -16.45 -22.74
N ILE A 546 -35.38 -16.16 -23.23
CA ILE A 546 -34.57 -17.10 -24.05
C ILE A 546 -33.31 -17.59 -23.32
N ARG A 547 -33.00 -17.13 -22.10
CA ARG A 547 -31.84 -17.62 -21.32
C ARG A 547 -32.25 -18.59 -20.21
N THR A 548 -32.71 -19.78 -20.58
CA THR A 548 -32.78 -20.92 -19.67
C THR A 548 -31.54 -21.79 -19.81
N GLY A 549 -30.70 -21.81 -18.76
CA GLY A 549 -29.73 -22.89 -18.53
C GLY A 549 -28.25 -22.48 -18.50
N ARG A 550 -27.80 -21.87 -17.40
CA ARG A 550 -26.47 -22.13 -16.78
C ARG A 550 -26.37 -21.43 -15.42
N LYS A 551 -26.24 -22.21 -14.36
CA LYS A 551 -25.87 -21.77 -13.01
C LYS A 551 -24.56 -20.99 -13.08
N LEU A 552 -24.56 -19.76 -12.58
CA LEU A 552 -23.41 -18.87 -12.53
C LEU A 552 -22.86 -18.83 -11.09
N PHE A 553 -22.38 -19.99 -10.61
CA PHE A 553 -21.34 -20.01 -9.58
C PHE A 553 -20.01 -19.89 -10.31
N PHE A 554 -19.53 -18.66 -10.52
CA PHE A 554 -18.27 -18.41 -11.22
C PHE A 554 -17.09 -18.48 -10.26
N LEU A 555 -16.78 -19.70 -9.80
CA LEU A 555 -15.51 -20.06 -9.17
C LEU A 555 -15.16 -21.49 -9.63
N GLY A 556 -14.72 -21.60 -10.88
CA GLY A 556 -14.06 -22.79 -11.42
C GLY A 556 -12.76 -22.36 -12.12
N PRO A 557 -11.69 -23.16 -12.05
CA PRO A 557 -10.45 -22.84 -12.74
C PRO A 557 -10.69 -22.90 -14.25
N VAL A 558 -10.24 -21.86 -14.97
CA VAL A 558 -10.24 -21.83 -16.43
C VAL A 558 -9.21 -22.85 -16.92
N SER A 559 -9.60 -24.12 -17.01
CA SER A 559 -8.92 -25.12 -17.84
C SER A 559 -9.63 -25.18 -19.17
N GLY A 560 -9.00 -24.60 -20.19
CA GLY A 560 -9.55 -24.53 -21.54
C GLY A 560 -8.63 -23.77 -22.49
N LEU A 561 -7.36 -24.18 -22.55
CA LEU A 561 -6.48 -23.86 -23.68
C LEU A 561 -7.14 -24.39 -24.97
N THR A 562 -7.62 -23.50 -25.83
CA THR A 562 -7.38 -23.60 -27.28
C THR A 562 -7.71 -22.29 -27.98
N ARG A 563 -6.64 -21.67 -28.50
CA ARG A 563 -6.57 -21.03 -29.82
C ARG A 563 -7.26 -19.67 -29.98
N SER A 564 -6.61 -18.62 -29.47
CA SER A 564 -6.46 -17.30 -30.12
C SER A 564 -5.61 -16.35 -29.25
N GLU A 565 -4.35 -16.73 -28.96
CA GLU A 565 -3.39 -15.84 -28.29
C GLU A 565 -2.56 -14.98 -29.27
N GLU A 566 -2.71 -15.17 -30.58
CA GLU A 566 -1.92 -14.44 -31.58
C GLU A 566 -2.52 -13.08 -32.00
N GLU A 567 -3.80 -12.82 -31.74
CA GLU A 567 -4.40 -11.49 -32.05
C GLU A 567 -4.33 -10.49 -30.88
N ARG A 568 -3.89 -10.90 -29.68
CA ARG A 568 -3.78 -10.01 -28.52
C ARG A 568 -2.41 -9.31 -28.37
N LYS A 569 -1.44 -9.58 -29.24
CA LYS A 569 -0.08 -9.03 -29.10
C LYS A 569 0.18 -7.72 -29.84
N GLN A 570 -0.80 -7.11 -30.51
CA GLN A 570 -0.55 -5.88 -31.29
C GLN A 570 -1.21 -4.60 -30.76
N ASN A 571 -2.08 -4.68 -29.75
CA ASN A 571 -2.59 -3.48 -29.08
C ASN A 571 -2.15 -3.49 -27.61
N GLY A 572 -1.08 -2.76 -27.30
CA GLY A 572 -0.65 -2.44 -25.94
C GLY A 572 -1.61 -1.48 -25.24
N SER A 573 -2.88 -1.84 -25.12
CA SER A 573 -3.85 -1.06 -24.35
C SER A 573 -4.06 -1.70 -22.98
N THR A 574 -3.48 -1.05 -21.97
CA THR A 574 -4.06 -0.74 -20.65
C THR A 574 -5.07 -1.73 -20.05
N GLY A 575 -4.85 -2.14 -18.80
CA GLY A 575 -5.60 -3.14 -18.02
C GLY A 575 -7.11 -2.90 -17.76
N GLU A 576 -7.82 -2.21 -18.65
CA GLU A 576 -9.27 -1.94 -18.63
C GLU A 576 -10.13 -3.22 -18.74
N GLY A 577 -9.55 -4.36 -19.12
CA GLY A 577 -10.27 -5.63 -19.25
C GLY A 577 -10.40 -6.46 -17.97
N THR A 578 -9.82 -6.03 -16.84
CA THR A 578 -9.86 -6.81 -15.58
C THR A 578 -11.14 -6.52 -14.77
N PHE A 579 -11.61 -7.50 -13.99
CA PHE A 579 -12.72 -7.30 -13.05
C PHE A 579 -12.46 -6.12 -12.12
N GLY A 580 -11.23 -6.04 -11.56
CA GLY A 580 -10.84 -4.97 -10.66
C GLY A 580 -10.92 -3.58 -11.31
N ALA A 581 -10.47 -3.43 -12.56
CA ALA A 581 -10.57 -2.16 -13.27
C ALA A 581 -12.03 -1.76 -13.55
N ALA A 582 -12.85 -2.70 -14.03
CA ALA A 582 -14.28 -2.46 -14.29
C ALA A 582 -15.05 -2.10 -13.00
N PHE A 583 -14.78 -2.83 -11.91
CA PHE A 583 -15.35 -2.56 -10.59
C PHE A 583 -14.96 -1.17 -10.10
N LYS A 584 -13.65 -0.84 -10.11
CA LYS A 584 -13.17 0.47 -9.64
C LYS A 584 -13.77 1.62 -10.44
N LYS A 585 -13.87 1.47 -11.77
CA LYS A 585 -14.52 2.48 -12.63
C LYS A 585 -15.98 2.71 -12.20
N TYR A 586 -16.75 1.64 -12.07
CA TYR A 586 -18.14 1.72 -11.64
C TYR A 586 -18.29 2.30 -10.23
N ALA A 587 -17.47 1.85 -9.29
CA ALA A 587 -17.46 2.36 -7.91
C ALA A 587 -17.12 3.85 -7.87
N LYS A 588 -16.10 4.32 -8.60
CA LYS A 588 -15.75 5.75 -8.71
C LYS A 588 -16.93 6.58 -9.19
N ASP A 589 -17.64 6.12 -10.23
CA ASP A 589 -18.81 6.80 -10.76
C ASP A 589 -19.93 6.87 -9.72
N GLU A 590 -20.18 5.77 -9.00
CA GLU A 590 -21.25 5.70 -8.00
C GLU A 590 -20.94 6.55 -6.76
N PHE A 591 -19.70 6.53 -6.26
CA PHE A 591 -19.25 7.42 -5.19
C PHE A 591 -19.37 8.89 -5.60
N SER A 592 -18.97 9.23 -6.82
CA SER A 592 -19.07 10.59 -7.36
C SER A 592 -20.52 11.07 -7.44
N LYS A 593 -21.44 10.22 -7.94
CA LYS A 593 -22.89 10.52 -7.98
C LYS A 593 -23.48 10.80 -6.60
N ARG A 594 -22.99 10.13 -5.55
CA ARG A 594 -23.51 10.28 -4.18
C ARG A 594 -22.85 11.37 -3.34
N GLY A 595 -21.89 12.10 -3.92
CA GLY A 595 -21.27 13.28 -3.30
C GLY A 595 -19.87 13.03 -2.73
N PHE A 596 -19.21 11.95 -3.14
CA PHE A 596 -17.86 11.60 -2.69
C PHE A 596 -16.81 11.74 -3.79
N SER A 597 -17.01 12.63 -4.77
CA SER A 597 -16.08 12.79 -5.90
C SER A 597 -14.65 13.10 -5.44
N PHE A 598 -14.50 13.89 -4.38
CA PHE A 598 -13.20 14.25 -3.78
C PHE A 598 -12.44 13.07 -3.16
N TYR A 599 -13.11 11.94 -2.90
CA TYR A 599 -12.54 10.71 -2.33
C TYR A 599 -12.85 9.46 -3.17
N ALA A 600 -13.34 9.64 -4.40
CA ALA A 600 -13.91 8.55 -5.18
C ALA A 600 -12.89 7.45 -5.47
N THR A 601 -11.61 7.80 -5.62
CA THR A 601 -10.54 6.83 -5.88
C THR A 601 -10.25 5.96 -4.67
N GLU A 602 -10.01 6.55 -3.51
CA GLU A 602 -9.73 5.81 -2.27
C GLU A 602 -10.92 4.94 -1.87
N LEU A 603 -12.15 5.43 -2.08
CA LEU A 603 -13.37 4.68 -1.80
C LEU A 603 -13.60 3.52 -2.78
N ALA A 604 -13.27 3.71 -4.06
CA ALA A 604 -13.31 2.63 -5.04
C ALA A 604 -12.31 1.51 -4.71
N ASP A 605 -11.11 1.88 -4.24
CA ASP A 605 -10.11 0.92 -3.79
C ASP A 605 -10.55 0.20 -2.51
N ALA A 606 -11.05 0.94 -1.51
CA ALA A 606 -11.54 0.37 -0.27
C ALA A 606 -12.75 -0.57 -0.48
N SER A 607 -13.68 -0.21 -1.36
CA SER A 607 -14.83 -1.06 -1.70
C SER A 607 -14.43 -2.31 -2.50
N LEU A 608 -13.44 -2.24 -3.38
CA LEU A 608 -12.89 -3.42 -4.06
C LEU A 608 -12.25 -4.36 -3.05
N THR A 609 -11.44 -3.83 -2.12
CA THR A 609 -10.84 -4.63 -1.05
C THR A 609 -11.91 -5.28 -0.18
N ALA A 610 -12.96 -4.53 0.21
CA ALA A 610 -14.08 -5.07 0.96
C ALA A 610 -14.79 -6.22 0.21
N SER A 611 -15.00 -6.06 -1.11
CA SER A 611 -15.59 -7.09 -1.96
C SER A 611 -14.70 -8.34 -2.04
N ARG A 612 -13.38 -8.17 -2.20
CA ARG A 612 -12.41 -9.28 -2.23
C ARG A 612 -12.40 -10.08 -0.93
N ILE A 613 -12.43 -9.39 0.22
CA ILE A 613 -12.46 -10.02 1.55
C ILE A 613 -13.69 -10.91 1.71
N ILE A 614 -14.89 -10.35 1.53
CA ILE A 614 -16.11 -11.13 1.78
C ILE A 614 -16.26 -12.27 0.77
N ASN A 615 -15.89 -12.06 -0.50
CA ASN A 615 -15.93 -13.11 -1.51
C ASN A 615 -14.93 -14.23 -1.22
N LEU A 616 -13.73 -13.91 -0.71
CA LEU A 616 -12.77 -14.92 -0.28
C LEU A 616 -13.33 -15.73 0.90
N SER A 617 -13.91 -15.05 1.90
CA SER A 617 -14.53 -15.70 3.06
C SER A 617 -15.67 -16.65 2.64
N LEU A 618 -16.57 -16.20 1.76
CA LEU A 618 -17.64 -17.02 1.21
C LEU A 618 -17.09 -18.20 0.38
N ASN A 619 -16.04 -17.99 -0.41
CA ASN A 619 -15.43 -19.06 -1.20
C ASN A 619 -14.78 -20.13 -0.30
N VAL A 620 -14.00 -19.72 0.69
CA VAL A 620 -13.26 -20.65 1.56
C VAL A 620 -14.20 -21.31 2.56
N TYR A 621 -15.04 -20.53 3.26
CA TYR A 621 -15.82 -20.98 4.41
C TYR A 621 -17.31 -21.15 4.15
N GLY A 622 -17.83 -20.65 3.02
CA GLY A 622 -19.26 -20.63 2.67
C GLY A 622 -19.96 -21.98 2.86
N SER A 623 -19.65 -22.94 2.00
CA SER A 623 -20.38 -24.22 1.97
C SER A 623 -20.10 -25.14 3.16
N LEU A 624 -18.95 -24.97 3.84
CA LEU A 624 -18.48 -25.91 4.87
C LEU A 624 -18.67 -25.42 6.30
N ILE A 625 -18.77 -24.10 6.51
CA ILE A 625 -18.85 -23.49 7.84
C ILE A 625 -20.02 -22.51 7.90
N LEU A 626 -20.05 -21.48 7.05
CA LEU A 626 -21.05 -20.40 7.12
C LEU A 626 -22.47 -20.93 6.91
N GLU A 627 -22.69 -21.66 5.81
CA GLU A 627 -24.00 -22.14 5.40
C GLU A 627 -24.61 -23.14 6.41
N PRO A 628 -23.86 -24.16 6.90
CA PRO A 628 -24.36 -25.03 7.97
C PRO A 628 -24.75 -24.29 9.26
N VAL A 629 -23.94 -23.32 9.69
CA VAL A 629 -24.21 -22.54 10.91
C VAL A 629 -25.43 -21.64 10.71
N PHE A 630 -25.53 -20.97 9.56
CA PHE A 630 -26.68 -20.13 9.20
C PHE A 630 -27.98 -20.95 9.23
N GLN A 631 -28.00 -22.11 8.57
CA GLN A 631 -29.17 -22.98 8.54
C GLN A 631 -29.54 -23.53 9.93
N ASP A 632 -28.55 -23.86 10.77
CA ASP A 632 -28.80 -24.32 12.14
C ASP A 632 -29.49 -23.24 12.98
N ILE A 633 -29.06 -21.97 12.85
CA ILE A 633 -29.69 -20.83 13.51
C ILE A 633 -31.13 -20.64 13.03
N CYS A 634 -31.37 -20.71 11.71
CA CYS A 634 -32.73 -20.59 11.16
C CYS A 634 -33.67 -21.71 11.65
N ARG A 635 -33.16 -22.92 11.96
CA ARG A 635 -33.97 -24.07 12.40
C ARG A 635 -34.27 -24.09 13.89
N LYS A 636 -33.35 -23.63 14.74
CA LYS A 636 -33.48 -23.75 16.22
C LYS A 636 -34.70 -23.02 16.76
N ASP A 637 -35.01 -21.85 16.22
CA ASP A 637 -36.10 -21.03 16.75
C ASP A 637 -37.49 -21.53 16.33
N ASN A 638 -37.59 -22.29 15.23
CA ASN A 638 -38.85 -22.91 14.79
C ASN A 638 -39.31 -24.07 15.69
N ASN A 639 -38.41 -24.62 16.52
CA ASN A 639 -38.73 -25.71 17.45
C ASN A 639 -38.95 -25.21 18.89
N SER A 640 -38.70 -23.92 19.17
CA SER A 640 -38.93 -23.29 20.47
C SER A 640 -40.22 -22.48 20.55
N ALA A 641 -40.90 -22.29 19.41
CA ALA A 641 -42.27 -21.78 19.31
C ALA A 641 -43.24 -22.95 19.13
#